data_AF-A0A8H7S3H2-F1
#
_entry.id   AF-A0A8H7S3H2-F1
#
_cell.length_a   1.000
_cell.length_b   1.000
_cell.length_c   1.000
_cell.angle_alpha   90.00
_cell.angle_beta   90.00
_cell.angle_gamma   90.00
#
_symmetry.space_group_name_H-M   'P 1'
#
loop_
_entity.id
_entity.type
_entity.pdbx_description
1 polymer ?
#
loop_
_entity_poly.entity_id
_entity_poly.type
_entity_poly.pdbx_seq_one_letter_code
_entity_poly.pdbx_strand_id
1 'polypeptide(L)'
;MENEQLSDEQFRARLDRHFALYRINLRLPIVSSIQVGEWYRVDLLLVNELGLFRRADIQPNGKVHLHCQLLNTSNLQQEQQQQQRSIDSTSSSLPWQLETRPLQNTNENTESSGIVGYEGSGKGGFEYRILHNKKNKEMKSHHSFYLFIYMDHVESCTLSPHILPLVIGPIHIMEKTTTKISFKHPTNAPIESWPENTDMVHAIYRLFSDTMVQEYWDAGIPGKIWDSAVVMLEFFKKKLPLLTESQHIIDLSAGTGLLGFYVNNNNNNDNNASPNHHVTITELKEALELIQHNATLNKESSKLNIQSLLWGNKEEANQCGKADIIMASDVLYEAEFFQDLVQALCDLSKPTTKIYIGYKRRGLDTTEEDRFWKTCIDHGFKITLLQSTDDDETKLVPELAQQTGSTFLSSFSSNPPDRLQDTREQGNDNELVSPITTVFYYYDKHVTKAIESLPFCIVGAAILCMLSVLYTTFLIPTVLKTTALSYTDSNGTPGNDNNSNGRGFTVPLEIGCPQLTPRTDGGAKSVKDLRADDIKVVIGIGDSVMAGFGAKGIQNNRFISSKTLEESRGVSFAMGGDHEAITLPNIIHYYTPSLYGASVGEQLFTVCFGDEFCPQGQYKPDIDKLNAAQSGARSSNLNHEIDYVLDQLDDAYDENLIQPEDWKLLTLFIGSNDICHSCTTLTSLPPPFLMNVAAAIERIRLTIRNVFVQIVGVMRVDEIFVQSQNYPEYCQPFPRFSDFVLHDHECECAHTPANRTVMSTLTPQYNSGLKQIATSFKNNDTFSVVFQPLNVDIMSFPIQAISNVDCFHPSEMAHRWFAKELWRLMYLPMAEKQNSLKFDQFLKIYCPTETDRFNLN
;
A
#
# COMPACT_ATOMS: atom_id res chain seq x y z
N MET A 1 -16.55 17.16 32.69
CA MET A 1 -17.26 17.67 31.49
C MET A 1 -17.74 16.44 30.76
N GLU A 2 -19.04 16.31 30.56
CA GLU A 2 -19.66 15.20 29.82
C GLU A 2 -19.08 15.20 28.40
N ASN A 3 -18.43 14.10 28.01
CA ASN A 3 -17.95 13.91 26.64
C ASN A 3 -19.18 13.62 25.76
N GLU A 4 -19.69 14.65 25.10
CA GLU A 4 -20.70 14.48 24.04
C GLU A 4 -20.16 13.52 22.98
N GLN A 5 -20.88 12.41 22.81
CA GLN A 5 -20.62 11.38 21.82
C GLN A 5 -20.88 11.95 20.43
N LEU A 6 -19.84 12.07 19.62
CA LEU A 6 -19.98 12.58 18.25
C LEU A 6 -20.72 11.55 17.40
N SER A 7 -21.69 12.00 16.60
CA SER A 7 -22.24 11.13 15.57
C SER A 7 -21.16 10.76 14.55
N ASP A 8 -21.34 9.63 13.87
CA ASP A 8 -20.43 9.17 12.82
C ASP A 8 -20.23 10.22 11.71
N GLU A 9 -21.28 10.99 11.42
CA GLU A 9 -21.25 12.13 10.49
C GLU A 9 -20.42 13.31 11.05
N GLN A 10 -20.53 13.61 12.34
CA GLN A 10 -19.73 14.64 13.01
C GLN A 10 -18.26 14.23 13.18
N PHE A 11 -17.99 12.94 13.42
CA PHE A 11 -16.65 12.40 13.52
C PHE A 11 -15.96 12.36 12.14
N ARG A 12 -16.67 11.95 11.09
CA ARG A 12 -16.18 11.98 9.70
C ARG A 12 -16.00 13.41 9.18
N ALA A 13 -16.93 14.32 9.46
CA ALA A 13 -16.77 15.75 9.17
C ALA A 13 -15.59 16.38 9.94
N ARG A 14 -15.22 15.83 11.11
CA ARG A 14 -13.99 16.20 11.81
C ARG A 14 -12.75 15.64 11.11
N LEU A 15 -12.76 14.38 10.65
CA LEU A 15 -11.68 13.84 9.81
C LEU A 15 -11.49 14.68 8.54
N ASP A 16 -12.54 14.99 7.79
CA ASP A 16 -12.46 15.87 6.60
C ASP A 16 -11.98 17.30 6.95
N ARG A 17 -12.26 17.79 8.17
CA ARG A 17 -11.69 19.05 8.69
C ARG A 17 -10.20 18.96 9.03
N HIS A 18 -9.70 17.77 9.36
CA HIS A 18 -8.31 17.54 9.74
C HIS A 18 -7.45 17.07 8.55
N PHE A 19 -8.04 16.49 7.50
CA PHE A 19 -7.37 16.05 6.26
C PHE A 19 -7.79 16.94 5.08
N ALA A 20 -7.38 18.21 5.12
CA ALA A 20 -7.92 19.25 4.24
C ALA A 20 -7.26 19.34 2.84
N LEU A 21 -6.12 18.68 2.61
CA LEU A 21 -5.38 18.79 1.36
C LEU A 21 -5.60 17.56 0.47
N TYR A 22 -6.45 17.73 -0.53
CA TYR A 22 -6.67 16.71 -1.55
C TYR A 22 -5.59 16.79 -2.63
N ARG A 23 -5.41 15.68 -3.34
CA ARG A 23 -4.44 15.51 -4.43
C ARG A 23 -5.03 14.64 -5.53
N ILE A 24 -4.66 14.97 -6.75
CA ILE A 24 -5.03 14.22 -7.95
C ILE A 24 -4.04 13.07 -8.11
N ASN A 25 -4.52 11.82 -8.12
CA ASN A 25 -3.72 10.63 -8.37
C ASN A 25 -4.16 9.93 -9.66
N LEU A 26 -3.22 9.22 -10.28
CA LEU A 26 -3.50 8.38 -11.43
C LEU A 26 -4.11 7.06 -10.93
N ARG A 27 -5.29 6.69 -11.44
CA ARG A 27 -5.94 5.40 -11.12
C ARG A 27 -5.33 4.25 -11.89
N LEU A 28 -5.21 4.47 -13.20
CA LEU A 28 -4.74 3.48 -14.16
C LEU A 28 -3.63 4.12 -14.99
N PRO A 29 -2.56 3.37 -15.31
CA PRO A 29 -1.46 3.91 -16.08
C PRO A 29 -1.94 4.27 -17.49
N ILE A 30 -1.26 5.23 -18.12
CA ILE A 30 -1.60 5.69 -19.48
C ILE A 30 -0.60 5.16 -20.49
N VAL A 31 -0.99 5.04 -21.75
CA VAL A 31 -0.06 4.59 -22.79
C VAL A 31 1.06 5.61 -23.01
N SER A 32 2.29 5.11 -23.20
CA SER A 32 3.47 5.96 -23.39
C SER A 32 3.51 6.64 -24.76
N SER A 33 2.87 6.07 -25.78
CA SER A 33 2.93 6.54 -27.17
C SER A 33 1.58 7.09 -27.64
N ILE A 34 1.52 8.40 -27.89
CA ILE A 34 0.31 9.15 -28.21
C ILE A 34 0.31 9.54 -29.69
N GLN A 35 -0.66 9.03 -30.44
CA GLN A 35 -0.85 9.36 -31.85
C GLN A 35 -1.62 10.67 -31.99
N VAL A 36 -1.10 11.56 -32.84
CA VAL A 36 -1.74 12.86 -33.11
C VAL A 36 -3.15 12.66 -33.68
N GLY A 37 -4.12 13.34 -33.07
CA GLY A 37 -5.53 13.38 -33.47
C GLY A 37 -6.44 12.31 -32.86
N GLU A 38 -5.88 11.30 -32.19
CA GLU A 38 -6.66 10.24 -31.52
C GLU A 38 -6.96 10.63 -30.06
N TRP A 39 -8.09 10.14 -29.53
CA TRP A 39 -8.49 10.35 -28.14
C TRP A 39 -7.92 9.25 -27.25
N TYR A 40 -7.42 9.64 -26.08
CA TYR A 40 -6.85 8.78 -25.05
C TYR A 40 -7.54 9.04 -23.72
N ARG A 41 -7.73 7.99 -22.94
CA ARG A 41 -8.42 8.03 -21.64
C ARG A 41 -7.42 8.24 -20.50
N VAL A 42 -7.82 9.02 -19.49
CA VAL A 42 -7.11 9.17 -18.21
C VAL A 42 -8.11 8.96 -17.09
N ASP A 43 -7.85 7.96 -16.25
CA ASP A 43 -8.63 7.65 -15.06
C ASP A 43 -7.91 8.17 -13.82
N LEU A 44 -8.61 8.92 -12.98
CA LEU A 44 -8.05 9.68 -11.86
C LEU A 44 -8.77 9.38 -10.56
N LEU A 45 -8.05 9.59 -9.47
CA LEU A 45 -8.53 9.50 -8.10
C LEU A 45 -8.29 10.82 -7.38
N LEU A 46 -9.28 11.34 -6.68
CA LEU A 46 -9.16 12.49 -5.79
C LEU A 46 -9.03 11.97 -4.36
N VAL A 47 -7.80 11.97 -3.85
CA VAL A 47 -7.47 11.39 -2.55
C VAL A 47 -6.92 12.43 -1.59
N ASN A 48 -6.93 12.15 -0.29
CA ASN A 48 -6.10 12.87 0.67
C ASN A 48 -4.70 12.22 0.78
N GLU A 49 -3.87 12.71 1.70
CA GLU A 49 -2.51 12.19 1.95
C GLU A 49 -2.43 10.70 2.36
N LEU A 50 -3.53 10.12 2.84
CA LEU A 50 -3.62 8.70 3.21
C LEU A 50 -4.13 7.81 2.06
N GLY A 51 -4.42 8.40 0.89
CA GLY A 51 -4.97 7.66 -0.26
C GLY A 51 -6.47 7.42 -0.16
N LEU A 52 -7.16 8.10 0.77
CA LEU A 52 -8.61 7.96 0.94
C LEU A 52 -9.33 8.81 -0.10
N PHE A 53 -10.20 8.19 -0.88
CA PHE A 53 -11.00 8.85 -1.91
C PHE A 53 -12.04 9.80 -1.31
N ARG A 54 -12.31 10.88 -2.03
CA ARG A 54 -13.55 11.65 -1.83
C ARG A 54 -14.74 10.71 -2.05
N ARG A 55 -15.65 10.61 -1.06
CA ARG A 55 -16.80 9.70 -1.16
C ARG A 55 -18.05 10.40 -1.70
N ALA A 56 -18.85 9.66 -2.46
CA ALA A 56 -20.07 10.19 -3.07
C ALA A 56 -21.23 10.38 -2.11
N ASP A 57 -21.25 9.66 -1.00
CA ASP A 57 -22.29 9.74 0.02
C ASP A 57 -22.21 11.01 0.89
N ILE A 58 -21.06 11.69 0.93
CA ILE A 58 -20.87 12.93 1.70
C ILE A 58 -21.27 14.16 0.87
N GLN A 59 -20.92 14.19 -0.42
CA GLN A 59 -21.19 15.31 -1.33
C GLN A 59 -21.59 14.82 -2.73
N PRO A 60 -22.79 14.22 -2.86
CA PRO A 60 -23.23 13.55 -4.09
C PRO A 60 -23.37 14.49 -5.29
N ASN A 61 -23.47 15.80 -5.05
CA ASN A 61 -23.62 16.81 -6.10
C ASN A 61 -22.34 17.65 -6.32
N GLY A 62 -21.27 17.41 -5.56
CA GLY A 62 -20.07 18.23 -5.66
C GLY A 62 -19.26 17.87 -6.91
N LYS A 63 -18.74 18.90 -7.58
CA LYS A 63 -17.95 18.77 -8.81
C LYS A 63 -16.60 19.44 -8.65
N VAL A 64 -15.57 18.80 -9.17
CA VAL A 64 -14.22 19.35 -9.26
C VAL A 64 -13.82 19.32 -10.72
N HIS A 65 -13.75 20.51 -11.33
CA HIS A 65 -13.36 20.67 -12.71
C HIS A 65 -11.84 20.70 -12.82
N LEU A 66 -11.31 19.90 -13.74
CA LEU A 66 -9.88 19.81 -14.00
C LEU A 66 -9.51 20.48 -15.32
N HIS A 67 -8.29 20.98 -15.36
CA HIS A 67 -7.63 21.41 -16.58
C HIS A 67 -6.38 20.56 -16.81
N CYS A 68 -6.03 20.31 -18.07
CA CYS A 68 -4.84 19.58 -18.45
C CYS A 68 -3.99 20.42 -19.42
N GLN A 69 -2.69 20.47 -19.16
CA GLN A 69 -1.70 21.13 -20.01
C GLN A 69 -0.61 20.14 -20.42
N LEU A 70 -0.03 20.37 -21.59
CA LEU A 70 1.10 19.60 -22.09
C LEU A 70 2.40 20.34 -21.76
N LEU A 71 3.23 19.74 -20.92
CA LEU A 71 4.56 20.26 -20.58
C LEU A 71 5.64 19.54 -21.40
N ASN A 72 6.75 20.24 -21.66
CA ASN A 72 7.97 19.62 -22.18
C ASN A 72 9.11 19.83 -21.16
N THR A 73 10.21 19.10 -21.34
CA THR A 73 11.41 19.18 -20.48
C THR A 73 12.07 20.57 -20.43
N SER A 74 11.67 21.51 -21.28
CA SER A 74 12.24 22.88 -21.37
C SER A 74 11.37 23.92 -20.66
N ASN A 75 10.04 23.72 -20.60
CA ASN A 75 9.05 24.63 -20.05
C ASN A 75 8.70 24.32 -18.57
N LEU A 76 9.05 23.13 -18.07
CA LEU A 76 8.88 22.74 -16.66
C LEU A 76 9.47 23.76 -15.67
N GLN A 77 10.44 24.57 -16.10
CA GLN A 77 11.14 25.56 -15.27
C GLN A 77 10.62 27.02 -15.42
N GLN A 78 9.75 27.33 -16.40
CA GLN A 78 9.40 28.73 -16.75
C GLN A 78 7.93 29.12 -16.50
N GLU A 79 6.98 28.18 -16.48
CA GLU A 79 5.54 28.53 -16.61
C GLU A 79 4.81 28.90 -15.29
N GLN A 80 5.47 28.89 -14.12
CA GLN A 80 4.81 29.29 -12.87
C GLN A 80 4.55 30.81 -12.70
N GLN A 81 5.22 31.71 -13.44
CA GLN A 81 4.94 33.15 -13.30
C GLN A 81 3.53 33.56 -13.78
N GLN A 82 2.77 32.65 -14.41
CA GLN A 82 1.42 32.92 -14.92
C GLN A 82 0.29 32.44 -13.99
N GLN A 83 0.56 31.65 -12.94
CA GLN A 83 -0.49 31.12 -12.04
C GLN A 83 -1.19 32.18 -11.16
N GLN A 84 -0.73 33.44 -11.17
CA GLN A 84 -1.35 34.56 -10.42
C GLN A 84 -2.09 35.60 -11.27
N ARG A 85 -2.23 35.38 -12.59
CA ARG A 85 -3.06 36.25 -13.44
C ARG A 85 -4.10 35.45 -14.19
N SER A 86 -5.30 36.00 -14.25
CA SER A 86 -6.44 35.53 -15.04
C SER A 86 -6.01 34.95 -16.40
N ILE A 87 -6.53 33.77 -16.70
CA ILE A 87 -6.33 33.01 -17.94
C ILE A 87 -6.59 33.91 -19.14
N ASP A 88 -5.51 34.41 -19.76
CA ASP A 88 -5.53 34.89 -21.14
C ASP A 88 -4.71 33.89 -21.96
N SER A 89 -5.42 33.12 -22.77
CA SER A 89 -4.95 31.99 -23.58
C SER A 89 -4.05 32.43 -24.75
N THR A 90 -2.92 33.10 -24.46
CA THR A 90 -2.02 33.57 -25.50
C THR A 90 -0.60 33.03 -25.36
N SER A 91 -0.31 32.08 -26.26
CA SER A 91 1.02 31.69 -26.76
C SER A 91 1.82 30.67 -25.93
N SER A 92 1.38 29.40 -25.90
CA SER A 92 2.37 28.32 -25.78
C SER A 92 3.20 28.26 -27.07
N SER A 93 4.52 28.25 -26.93
CA SER A 93 5.47 28.15 -28.05
C SER A 93 5.54 26.73 -28.64
N LEU A 94 4.81 25.78 -28.05
CA LEU A 94 4.84 24.37 -28.41
C LEU A 94 4.14 24.11 -29.76
N PRO A 95 4.66 23.18 -30.59
CA PRO A 95 4.04 22.80 -31.86
C PRO A 95 2.76 21.96 -31.67
N TRP A 96 2.40 21.64 -30.42
CA TRP A 96 1.28 20.79 -30.07
C TRP A 96 0.22 21.56 -29.29
N GLN A 97 -1.05 21.26 -29.56
CA GLN A 97 -2.20 21.74 -28.80
C GLN A 97 -2.88 20.54 -28.15
N LEU A 98 -3.16 20.62 -26.84
CA LEU A 98 -3.91 19.61 -26.11
C LEU A 98 -5.38 20.02 -26.04
N GLU A 99 -6.27 19.07 -26.31
CA GLU A 99 -7.71 19.21 -26.09
C GLU A 99 -8.20 18.14 -25.12
N THR A 100 -9.11 18.50 -24.23
CA THR A 100 -9.75 17.59 -23.27
C THR A 100 -11.26 17.54 -23.49
N ARG A 101 -11.88 16.40 -23.14
CA ARG A 101 -13.34 16.26 -23.06
C ARG A 101 -13.73 15.31 -21.92
N PRO A 102 -14.98 15.36 -21.43
CA PRO A 102 -15.48 14.38 -20.48
C PRO A 102 -15.36 12.95 -21.00
N LEU A 103 -15.21 11.98 -20.10
CA LEU A 103 -15.16 10.56 -20.45
C LEU A 103 -16.38 10.16 -21.29
N GLN A 104 -16.14 9.47 -22.41
CA GLN A 104 -17.21 8.99 -23.28
C GLN A 104 -17.57 7.55 -22.92
N ASN A 105 -18.86 7.22 -22.88
CA ASN A 105 -19.32 5.85 -22.60
C ASN A 105 -18.91 4.92 -23.74
N THR A 106 -18.04 3.95 -23.44
CA THR A 106 -17.70 2.86 -24.36
C THR A 106 -18.62 1.65 -24.19
N ASN A 107 -19.31 1.52 -23.05
CA ASN A 107 -20.35 0.52 -22.75
C ASN A 107 -21.47 1.17 -21.89
N GLU A 108 -22.69 0.64 -21.93
CA GLU A 108 -23.89 1.22 -21.27
C GLU A 108 -23.82 1.29 -19.72
N ASN A 109 -22.77 0.77 -19.07
CA ASN A 109 -22.68 0.62 -17.61
C ASN A 109 -21.51 1.37 -16.94
N THR A 110 -20.75 2.23 -17.63
CA THR A 110 -19.74 3.07 -16.96
C THR A 110 -20.26 4.48 -16.74
N GLU A 111 -20.16 5.02 -15.53
CA GLU A 111 -20.54 6.40 -15.23
C GLU A 111 -19.74 7.39 -16.11
N SER A 112 -20.39 7.99 -17.11
CA SER A 112 -19.86 9.20 -17.73
C SER A 112 -19.95 10.34 -16.72
N SER A 113 -18.81 10.78 -16.20
CA SER A 113 -18.75 12.13 -15.63
C SER A 113 -19.13 13.11 -16.74
N GLY A 114 -20.12 13.97 -16.50
CA GLY A 114 -20.55 15.00 -17.44
C GLY A 114 -19.50 16.12 -17.61
N ILE A 115 -18.37 16.02 -16.92
CA ILE A 115 -17.32 17.03 -16.82
C ILE A 115 -15.93 16.42 -17.05
N VAL A 116 -14.95 17.30 -17.27
CA VAL A 116 -13.52 16.94 -17.18
C VAL A 116 -13.14 17.02 -15.71
N GLY A 117 -13.04 15.88 -15.02
CA GLY A 117 -12.72 15.85 -13.60
C GLY A 117 -13.56 14.88 -12.79
N TYR A 118 -14.07 15.34 -11.65
CA TYR A 118 -14.76 14.51 -10.66
C TYR A 118 -16.18 15.00 -10.41
N GLU A 119 -17.17 14.13 -10.56
CA GLU A 119 -18.58 14.44 -10.33
C GLU A 119 -19.17 13.40 -9.39
N GLY A 120 -19.80 13.86 -8.31
CA GLY A 120 -20.41 12.97 -7.33
C GLY A 120 -19.41 12.24 -6.44
N SER A 121 -18.36 11.65 -6.99
CA SER A 121 -17.36 10.85 -6.26
C SER A 121 -15.93 11.43 -6.37
N GLY A 122 -14.97 10.75 -5.75
CA GLY A 122 -13.54 10.96 -5.92
C GLY A 122 -12.94 10.14 -7.07
N LYS A 123 -13.74 9.31 -7.74
CA LYS A 123 -13.36 8.68 -9.00
C LYS A 123 -13.75 9.63 -10.13
N GLY A 124 -12.85 9.81 -11.08
CA GLY A 124 -13.08 10.75 -12.17
C GLY A 124 -12.08 10.53 -13.28
N GLY A 125 -12.08 11.45 -14.22
CA GLY A 125 -11.18 11.35 -15.37
C GLY A 125 -11.64 12.21 -16.52
N PHE A 126 -10.95 12.04 -17.64
CA PHE A 126 -11.27 12.70 -18.89
C PHE A 126 -10.58 12.00 -20.05
N GLU A 127 -11.00 12.34 -21.26
CA GLU A 127 -10.25 11.99 -22.46
C GLU A 127 -9.46 13.20 -22.96
N TYR A 128 -8.28 12.97 -23.52
CA TYR A 128 -7.46 14.00 -24.14
C TYR A 128 -6.99 13.57 -25.53
N ARG A 129 -6.66 14.56 -26.35
CA ARG A 129 -5.97 14.35 -27.62
C ARG A 129 -4.96 15.43 -27.88
N ILE A 130 -3.96 15.10 -28.69
CA ILE A 130 -2.92 16.03 -29.12
C ILE A 130 -3.13 16.37 -30.59
N LEU A 131 -3.12 17.66 -30.90
CA LEU A 131 -3.28 18.23 -32.23
C LEU A 131 -2.07 19.07 -32.62
N HIS A 132 -1.93 19.31 -33.92
CA HIS A 132 -0.96 20.25 -34.47
C HIS A 132 -1.34 21.70 -34.14
N ASN A 133 -0.42 22.45 -33.53
CA ASN A 133 -0.56 23.88 -33.35
C ASN A 133 -0.30 24.59 -34.68
N LYS A 134 -1.32 25.27 -35.23
CA LYS A 134 -1.27 25.91 -36.55
C LYS A 134 -0.22 27.03 -36.68
N LYS A 135 0.40 27.47 -35.56
CA LYS A 135 1.33 28.62 -35.51
C LYS A 135 2.82 28.28 -35.60
N ASN A 136 3.25 27.03 -35.35
CA ASN A 136 4.67 26.66 -35.34
C ASN A 136 4.90 25.34 -36.07
N LYS A 137 5.74 25.35 -37.12
CA LYS A 137 5.83 24.24 -38.09
C LYS A 137 7.08 23.36 -38.03
N GLU A 138 8.02 23.55 -37.10
CA GLU A 138 9.22 22.71 -37.09
C GLU A 138 9.73 22.39 -35.67
N MET A 139 9.68 21.10 -35.30
CA MET A 139 10.56 20.51 -34.27
C MET A 139 10.73 19.00 -34.51
N LYS A 140 11.91 18.44 -34.16
CA LYS A 140 12.24 17.02 -34.33
C LYS A 140 11.60 16.12 -33.25
N SER A 141 11.29 14.89 -33.64
CA SER A 141 10.45 13.88 -32.98
C SER A 141 10.98 13.20 -31.69
N HIS A 142 11.91 13.81 -30.94
CA HIS A 142 12.62 13.13 -29.84
C HIS A 142 12.48 13.81 -28.46
N HIS A 143 11.38 14.55 -28.23
CA HIS A 143 11.13 15.18 -26.94
C HIS A 143 10.14 14.36 -26.10
N SER A 144 10.44 14.23 -24.81
CA SER A 144 9.51 13.71 -23.81
C SER A 144 8.55 14.81 -23.38
N PHE A 145 7.27 14.49 -23.34
CA PHE A 145 6.21 15.39 -22.87
C PHE A 145 5.56 14.85 -21.61
N TYR A 146 4.88 15.73 -20.87
CA TYR A 146 4.19 15.38 -19.64
C TYR A 146 2.80 16.01 -19.63
N LEU A 147 1.83 15.31 -19.06
CA LEU A 147 0.50 15.84 -18.80
C LEU A 147 0.49 16.48 -17.41
N PHE A 148 0.20 17.77 -17.33
CA PHE A 148 0.02 18.49 -16.08
C PHE A 148 -1.45 18.75 -15.83
N ILE A 149 -1.98 18.13 -14.79
CA ILE A 149 -3.39 18.10 -14.44
C ILE A 149 -3.56 18.87 -13.13
N TYR A 150 -4.41 19.87 -13.13
CA TYR A 150 -4.67 20.71 -11.97
C TYR A 150 -6.14 21.09 -11.88
N MET A 151 -6.59 21.44 -10.67
CA MET A 151 -7.95 21.89 -10.46
C MET A 151 -8.15 23.31 -11.02
N ASP A 152 -9.19 23.48 -11.81
CA ASP A 152 -9.62 24.77 -12.37
C ASP A 152 -10.55 25.49 -11.39
N HIS A 153 -11.68 24.85 -11.07
CA HIS A 153 -12.62 25.33 -10.07
C HIS A 153 -13.45 24.18 -9.46
N VAL A 154 -14.12 24.47 -8.35
CA VAL A 154 -15.05 23.55 -7.69
C VAL A 154 -16.47 24.12 -7.73
N GLU A 155 -17.46 23.26 -7.93
CA GLU A 155 -18.88 23.61 -7.95
C GLU A 155 -19.63 22.77 -6.91
N SER A 156 -20.53 23.39 -6.14
CA SER A 156 -21.39 22.70 -5.16
C SER A 156 -20.62 21.81 -4.17
N CYS A 157 -19.40 22.22 -3.81
CA CYS A 157 -18.45 21.42 -3.06
C CYS A 157 -17.80 22.23 -1.93
N THR A 158 -17.59 21.63 -0.75
CA THR A 158 -16.98 22.30 0.43
C THR A 158 -15.47 22.08 0.55
N LEU A 159 -14.83 21.53 -0.49
CA LEU A 159 -13.41 21.23 -0.51
C LEU A 159 -12.55 22.49 -0.38
N SER A 160 -11.33 22.29 0.15
CA SER A 160 -10.27 23.30 0.07
C SER A 160 -10.04 23.72 -1.39
N PRO A 161 -9.81 25.01 -1.67
CA PRO A 161 -9.39 25.45 -3.00
C PRO A 161 -7.97 24.96 -3.35
N HIS A 162 -7.26 24.32 -2.42
CA HIS A 162 -5.92 23.77 -2.65
C HIS A 162 -6.02 22.26 -2.90
N ILE A 163 -6.07 21.87 -4.17
CA ILE A 163 -5.91 20.48 -4.60
C ILE A 163 -4.53 20.35 -5.26
N LEU A 164 -3.69 19.44 -4.76
CA LEU A 164 -2.35 19.23 -5.32
C LEU A 164 -2.44 18.69 -6.76
N PRO A 165 -1.72 19.30 -7.70
CA PRO A 165 -1.75 18.90 -9.09
C PRO A 165 -0.97 17.60 -9.33
N LEU A 166 -1.20 17.00 -10.50
CA LEU A 166 -0.58 15.76 -10.94
C LEU A 166 0.18 15.99 -12.24
N VAL A 167 1.41 15.50 -12.32
CA VAL A 167 2.17 15.40 -13.56
C VAL A 167 2.31 13.92 -13.94
N ILE A 168 1.97 13.56 -15.18
CA ILE A 168 2.08 12.18 -15.69
C ILE A 168 3.02 12.18 -16.89
N GLY A 169 3.98 11.26 -16.93
CA GLY A 169 4.86 11.10 -18.08
C GLY A 169 6.10 10.26 -17.77
N PRO A 170 7.09 10.23 -18.69
CA PRO A 170 7.07 10.87 -20.00
C PRO A 170 6.12 10.17 -20.99
N ILE A 171 5.50 10.95 -21.88
CA ILE A 171 4.78 10.47 -23.07
C ILE A 171 5.51 10.91 -24.34
N HIS A 172 5.33 10.13 -25.40
CA HIS A 172 5.93 10.32 -26.72
C HIS A 172 4.86 10.58 -27.76
N ILE A 173 4.97 11.70 -28.48
CA ILE A 173 4.00 12.11 -29.50
C ILE A 173 4.42 11.56 -30.85
N MET A 174 3.58 10.71 -31.43
CA MET A 174 3.80 10.01 -32.69
C MET A 174 2.99 10.66 -33.80
N GLU A 175 3.70 11.11 -34.84
CA GLU A 175 3.06 11.58 -36.08
C GLU A 175 2.34 10.43 -36.78
N LYS A 176 1.23 10.74 -37.44
CA LYS A 176 0.44 9.78 -38.21
C LYS A 176 1.21 9.39 -39.47
N THR A 177 2.14 8.44 -39.34
CA THR A 177 2.85 7.87 -40.50
C THR A 177 1.86 7.07 -41.37
N THR A 178 2.11 7.04 -42.68
CA THR A 178 1.31 6.29 -43.67
C THR A 178 1.20 4.79 -43.39
N THR A 179 1.96 4.26 -42.45
CA THR A 179 1.76 2.96 -41.82
C THR A 179 0.71 3.08 -40.72
N LYS A 180 -0.54 2.72 -41.05
CA LYS A 180 -1.59 2.47 -40.05
C LYS A 180 -1.06 1.49 -39.00
N ILE A 181 -0.65 1.98 -37.83
CA ILE A 181 -0.71 1.16 -36.63
C ILE A 181 -2.21 0.99 -36.37
N SER A 182 -2.76 -0.07 -36.94
CA SER A 182 -4.13 -0.47 -36.71
C SER A 182 -4.20 -0.97 -35.28
N PHE A 183 -4.38 -0.07 -34.31
CA PHE A 183 -4.96 -0.48 -33.04
C PHE A 183 -6.29 -1.16 -33.39
N LYS A 184 -6.39 -2.48 -33.15
CA LYS A 184 -7.62 -3.24 -33.40
C LYS A 184 -8.79 -2.75 -32.53
N HIS A 185 -8.51 -1.86 -31.57
CA HIS A 185 -9.39 -1.33 -30.54
C HIS A 185 -9.28 0.20 -30.48
N PRO A 186 -10.34 0.92 -30.06
CA PRO A 186 -10.31 2.37 -29.93
C PRO A 186 -9.30 2.80 -28.85
N THR A 187 -8.52 3.85 -29.11
CA THR A 187 -7.44 4.35 -28.22
C THR A 187 -7.93 5.00 -26.93
N ASN A 188 -9.23 5.22 -26.79
CA ASN A 188 -9.88 5.65 -25.56
C ASN A 188 -10.57 4.49 -24.82
N ALA A 189 -10.33 3.24 -25.23
CA ALA A 189 -10.81 2.08 -24.50
C ALA A 189 -10.18 2.01 -23.09
N PRO A 190 -10.89 1.43 -22.11
CA PRO A 190 -10.33 1.07 -20.81
C PRO A 190 -9.04 0.26 -20.95
N ILE A 191 -8.11 0.40 -20.00
CA ILE A 191 -6.77 -0.20 -20.06
C ILE A 191 -6.80 -1.72 -20.23
N GLU A 192 -7.80 -2.39 -19.66
CA GLU A 192 -8.01 -3.83 -19.69
C GLU A 192 -8.24 -4.35 -21.12
N SER A 193 -8.61 -3.46 -22.04
CA SER A 193 -8.78 -3.77 -23.46
C SER A 193 -7.50 -3.62 -24.28
N TRP A 194 -6.40 -3.16 -23.69
CA TRP A 194 -5.12 -2.99 -24.37
C TRP A 194 -4.32 -4.29 -24.38
N PRO A 195 -3.50 -4.54 -25.43
CA PRO A 195 -2.58 -5.67 -25.43
C PRO A 195 -1.62 -5.63 -24.24
N GLU A 196 -1.36 -6.78 -23.61
CA GLU A 196 -0.46 -6.92 -22.43
C GLU A 196 0.94 -6.30 -22.65
N ASN A 197 1.46 -6.34 -23.89
CA ASN A 197 2.79 -5.81 -24.23
C ASN A 197 2.80 -4.31 -24.59
N THR A 198 1.79 -3.55 -24.16
CA THR A 198 1.74 -2.11 -24.43
C THR A 198 2.62 -1.37 -23.42
N ASP A 199 3.51 -0.50 -23.89
CA ASP A 199 4.35 0.32 -23.01
C ASP A 199 3.50 1.37 -22.27
N MET A 200 3.38 1.21 -20.95
CA MET A 200 2.56 2.04 -20.08
C MET A 200 3.39 2.99 -19.20
N VAL A 201 2.80 4.13 -18.86
CA VAL A 201 3.35 5.15 -17.97
C VAL A 201 2.66 5.02 -16.62
N HIS A 202 3.44 4.59 -15.62
CA HIS A 202 3.01 4.49 -14.23
C HIS A 202 3.51 5.65 -13.37
N ALA A 203 4.57 6.33 -13.83
CA ALA A 203 5.23 7.36 -13.06
C ALA A 203 4.36 8.62 -12.92
N ILE A 204 4.17 9.04 -11.67
CA ILE A 204 3.46 10.25 -11.30
C ILE A 204 4.38 11.20 -10.53
N TYR A 205 4.31 12.47 -10.87
CA TYR A 205 5.14 13.50 -10.27
C TYR A 205 4.29 14.63 -9.70
N ARG A 206 4.86 15.33 -8.73
CA ARG A 206 4.41 16.63 -8.25
C ARG A 206 5.41 17.68 -8.70
N LEU A 207 4.87 18.80 -9.16
CA LEU A 207 5.68 19.96 -9.54
C LEU A 207 5.37 21.10 -8.57
N PHE A 208 6.37 21.50 -7.81
CA PHE A 208 6.31 22.66 -6.93
C PHE A 208 7.40 23.66 -7.33
N SER A 209 7.01 24.81 -7.87
CA SER A 209 7.96 25.78 -8.40
C SER A 209 8.81 25.18 -9.51
N ASP A 210 10.12 25.10 -9.33
CA ASP A 210 11.06 24.47 -10.24
C ASP A 210 11.45 23.04 -9.81
N THR A 211 10.85 22.53 -8.74
CA THR A 211 11.18 21.25 -8.13
C THR A 211 10.14 20.18 -8.50
N MET A 212 10.59 19.13 -9.17
CA MET A 212 9.77 17.99 -9.57
C MET A 212 10.11 16.76 -8.71
N VAL A 213 9.09 16.15 -8.13
CA VAL A 213 9.27 15.02 -7.20
C VAL A 213 8.35 13.89 -7.63
N GLN A 214 8.91 12.69 -7.84
CA GLN A 214 8.13 11.47 -8.05
C GLN A 214 7.61 10.95 -6.70
N GLU A 215 6.34 10.53 -6.69
CA GLU A 215 5.75 9.76 -5.58
C GLU A 215 5.62 8.29 -5.99
N TYR A 216 5.88 7.39 -5.04
CA TYR A 216 5.58 5.96 -5.15
C TYR A 216 4.65 5.58 -4.00
N TRP A 217 3.35 5.54 -4.29
CA TRP A 217 2.33 5.34 -3.27
C TRP A 217 2.34 3.95 -2.62
N ASP A 218 2.92 2.98 -3.32
CA ASP A 218 3.11 1.60 -2.86
C ASP A 218 4.34 1.45 -1.95
N ALA A 219 5.27 2.42 -1.97
CA ALA A 219 6.48 2.41 -1.13
C ALA A 219 6.22 2.89 0.32
N GLY A 220 4.98 2.78 0.80
CA GLY A 220 4.62 3.13 2.18
C GLY A 220 4.80 4.61 2.54
N ILE A 221 5.29 4.86 3.76
CA ILE A 221 5.49 6.21 4.34
C ILE A 221 6.48 7.08 3.55
N PRO A 222 7.68 6.62 3.19
CA PRO A 222 8.67 7.48 2.52
C PRO A 222 8.29 7.81 1.07
N GLY A 223 7.40 7.04 0.45
CA GLY A 223 7.01 7.17 -0.94
C GLY A 223 6.11 8.36 -1.28
N LYS A 224 5.65 9.13 -0.29
CA LYS A 224 4.60 10.16 -0.44
C LYS A 224 5.03 11.51 0.12
N ILE A 225 4.45 12.58 -0.42
CA ILE A 225 4.60 13.94 0.12
C ILE A 225 3.53 14.16 1.19
N TRP A 226 3.96 14.35 2.43
CA TRP A 226 3.06 14.62 3.57
C TRP A 226 2.58 16.08 3.60
N ASP A 227 1.38 16.34 4.12
CA ASP A 227 0.80 17.69 4.18
C ASP A 227 1.75 18.69 4.89
N SER A 228 2.43 18.23 5.93
CA SER A 228 3.43 19.00 6.68
C SER A 228 4.58 19.49 5.79
N ALA A 229 5.04 18.69 4.82
CA ALA A 229 6.08 19.08 3.87
C ALA A 229 5.59 20.20 2.93
N VAL A 230 4.34 20.12 2.46
CA VAL A 230 3.73 21.17 1.61
C VAL A 230 3.57 22.48 2.39
N VAL A 231 3.14 22.40 3.66
CA VAL A 231 3.01 23.58 4.52
C VAL A 231 4.38 24.20 4.81
N MET A 232 5.39 23.39 5.13
CA MET A 232 6.76 23.86 5.34
C MET A 232 7.36 24.47 4.07
N LEU A 233 7.05 23.93 2.89
CA LEU A 233 7.49 24.47 1.61
C LEU A 233 6.99 25.92 1.42
N GLU A 234 5.71 26.17 1.66
CA GLU A 234 5.12 27.52 1.60
C GLU A 234 5.71 28.48 2.65
N PHE A 235 6.09 27.94 3.83
CA PHE A 235 6.82 28.71 4.84
C PHE A 235 8.22 29.09 4.34
N PHE A 236 8.96 28.15 3.77
CA PHE A 236 10.33 28.37 3.30
C PHE A 236 10.43 29.24 2.05
N LYS A 237 9.41 29.25 1.19
CA LYS A 237 9.26 30.25 0.11
C LYS A 237 9.38 31.69 0.63
N LYS A 238 8.83 31.98 1.81
CA LYS A 238 8.91 33.31 2.45
C LYS A 238 10.22 33.55 3.21
N LYS A 239 10.99 32.49 3.50
CA LYS A 239 12.24 32.53 4.26
C LYS A 239 13.48 32.26 3.41
N LEU A 240 13.35 32.31 2.09
CA LEU A 240 14.42 31.98 1.16
C LEU A 240 15.76 32.71 1.46
N PRO A 241 15.79 34.01 1.80
CA PRO A 241 17.06 34.68 2.14
C PRO A 241 17.80 34.06 3.34
N LEU A 242 17.07 33.57 4.35
CA LEU A 242 17.68 32.90 5.52
C LEU A 242 18.32 31.56 5.14
N LEU A 243 17.74 30.87 4.16
CA LEU A 243 18.22 29.57 3.69
C LEU A 243 19.48 29.73 2.82
N THR A 244 19.53 30.75 1.95
CA THR A 244 20.66 30.96 1.03
C THR A 244 21.93 31.47 1.73
N GLU A 245 21.78 32.12 2.90
CA GLU A 245 22.90 32.52 3.77
C GLU A 245 23.56 31.36 4.55
N SER A 246 22.89 30.21 4.67
CA SER A 246 23.36 29.06 5.47
C SER A 246 24.39 28.20 4.71
N GLN A 247 25.34 27.58 5.44
CA GLN A 247 26.37 26.74 4.81
C GLN A 247 25.94 25.27 4.70
N HIS A 248 25.28 24.72 5.72
CA HIS A 248 24.81 23.33 5.70
C HIS A 248 23.36 23.23 6.16
N ILE A 249 22.51 22.66 5.32
CA ILE A 249 21.09 22.42 5.62
C ILE A 249 20.83 20.92 5.55
N ILE A 250 20.14 20.37 6.56
CA ILE A 250 19.68 18.98 6.57
C ILE A 250 18.16 18.95 6.39
N ASP A 251 17.70 18.12 5.45
CA ASP A 251 16.31 17.65 5.38
C ASP A 251 16.24 16.27 6.07
N LEU A 252 15.74 16.27 7.31
CA LEU A 252 15.71 15.12 8.19
C LEU A 252 14.47 14.27 7.94
N SER A 253 14.66 12.98 7.67
CA SER A 253 13.59 12.03 7.34
C SER A 253 12.67 12.57 6.25
N ALA A 254 13.30 12.84 5.11
CA ALA A 254 12.74 13.71 4.07
C ALA A 254 11.61 13.07 3.24
N GLY A 255 11.35 11.77 3.42
CA GLY A 255 10.45 10.98 2.58
C GLY A 255 10.88 11.05 1.11
N THR A 256 10.17 11.84 0.32
CA THR A 256 10.46 12.02 -1.11
C THR A 256 11.58 13.04 -1.41
N GLY A 257 12.03 13.82 -0.42
CA GLY A 257 13.10 14.82 -0.56
C GLY A 257 12.64 16.23 -0.95
N LEU A 258 11.32 16.50 -1.00
CA LEU A 258 10.74 17.74 -1.53
C LEU A 258 11.38 19.03 -0.99
N LEU A 259 11.57 19.14 0.34
CA LEU A 259 12.10 20.36 0.96
C LEU A 259 13.58 20.53 0.59
N GLY A 260 14.38 19.47 0.71
CA GLY A 260 15.80 19.47 0.35
C GLY A 260 16.04 19.88 -1.11
N PHE A 261 15.28 19.31 -2.06
CA PHE A 261 15.39 19.67 -3.48
C PHE A 261 14.99 21.13 -3.72
N TYR A 262 13.88 21.59 -3.13
CA TYR A 262 13.44 22.97 -3.28
C TYR A 262 14.51 23.98 -2.81
N VAL A 263 15.11 23.72 -1.65
CA VAL A 263 16.16 24.58 -1.09
C VAL A 263 17.41 24.56 -1.97
N ASN A 264 17.83 23.39 -2.45
CA ASN A 264 19.01 23.27 -3.29
C ASN A 264 18.83 24.00 -4.64
N ASN A 265 17.67 23.83 -5.30
CA ASN A 265 17.36 24.46 -6.58
C ASN A 265 17.34 25.99 -6.49
N ASN A 266 16.67 26.53 -5.47
CA ASN A 266 16.54 27.98 -5.34
C ASN A 266 17.84 28.65 -4.90
N ASN A 267 18.71 27.94 -4.19
CA ASN A 267 20.02 28.46 -3.82
C ASN A 267 21.01 28.54 -5.00
N ASN A 268 20.94 27.59 -5.95
CA ASN A 268 21.78 27.64 -7.16
C ASN A 268 21.48 28.86 -8.06
N ASN A 269 20.31 29.49 -7.89
CA ASN A 269 19.86 30.64 -8.65
C ASN A 269 20.11 32.00 -7.94
N ASP A 270 20.63 32.00 -6.69
CA ASP A 270 20.90 33.21 -5.91
C ASP A 270 22.40 33.59 -5.97
N ASN A 271 22.70 34.77 -6.52
CA ASN A 271 24.07 35.31 -6.58
C ASN A 271 24.67 35.64 -5.20
N ASN A 272 23.85 35.69 -4.15
CA ASN A 272 24.27 35.94 -2.77
C ASN A 272 24.42 34.65 -1.95
N ALA A 273 24.20 33.48 -2.55
CA ALA A 273 24.34 32.19 -1.89
C ALA A 273 25.75 31.98 -1.32
N SER A 274 25.83 31.36 -0.14
CA SER A 274 27.12 31.00 0.46
C SER A 274 27.92 30.08 -0.48
N PRO A 275 29.23 30.34 -0.72
CA PRO A 275 30.06 29.51 -1.60
C PRO A 275 30.21 28.06 -1.08
N ASN A 276 30.03 27.85 0.23
CA ASN A 276 30.11 26.54 0.90
C ASN A 276 28.74 25.89 1.15
N HIS A 277 27.67 26.45 0.59
CA HIS A 277 26.32 25.89 0.74
C HIS A 277 26.25 24.45 0.22
N HIS A 278 25.73 23.55 1.04
CA HIS A 278 25.34 22.20 0.65
C HIS A 278 24.11 21.75 1.45
N VAL A 279 23.33 20.88 0.82
CA VAL A 279 22.12 20.29 1.41
C VAL A 279 22.35 18.80 1.58
N THR A 280 22.01 18.26 2.75
CA THR A 280 22.00 16.82 3.00
C THR A 280 20.57 16.36 3.22
N ILE A 281 20.08 15.48 2.35
CA ILE A 281 18.79 14.82 2.48
C ILE A 281 19.02 13.46 3.15
N THR A 282 18.28 13.19 4.21
CA THR A 282 18.41 11.95 4.98
C THR A 282 17.13 11.14 4.99
N GLU A 283 17.27 9.82 4.92
CA GLU A 283 16.17 8.88 5.14
C GLU A 283 16.70 7.48 5.53
N LEU A 284 15.81 6.52 5.80
CA LEU A 284 16.17 5.11 5.89
C LEU A 284 16.63 4.57 4.53
N LYS A 285 17.41 3.48 4.56
CA LYS A 285 18.09 2.93 3.37
C LYS A 285 17.11 2.59 2.24
N GLU A 286 15.94 2.10 2.62
CA GLU A 286 14.86 1.68 1.73
C GLU A 286 14.30 2.84 0.90
N ALA A 287 14.35 4.07 1.41
CA ALA A 287 13.83 5.26 0.74
C ALA A 287 14.85 5.96 -0.17
N LEU A 288 16.14 5.62 -0.05
CA LEU A 288 17.21 6.34 -0.74
C LEU A 288 17.13 6.21 -2.26
N GLU A 289 16.66 5.08 -2.79
CA GLU A 289 16.54 4.89 -4.25
C GLU A 289 15.55 5.90 -4.86
N LEU A 290 14.42 6.14 -4.21
CA LEU A 290 13.43 7.13 -4.64
C LEU A 290 14.00 8.54 -4.58
N ILE A 291 14.69 8.89 -3.49
CA ILE A 291 15.31 10.21 -3.33
C ILE A 291 16.41 10.41 -4.39
N GLN A 292 17.24 9.40 -4.65
CA GLN A 292 18.25 9.46 -5.71
C GLN A 292 17.62 9.64 -7.09
N HIS A 293 16.53 8.93 -7.38
CA HIS A 293 15.76 9.15 -8.60
C HIS A 293 15.29 10.61 -8.70
N ASN A 294 14.68 11.15 -7.64
CA ASN A 294 14.22 12.53 -7.58
C ASN A 294 15.37 13.56 -7.74
N ALA A 295 16.57 13.25 -7.26
CA ALA A 295 17.75 14.10 -7.50
C ALA A 295 18.11 14.16 -8.99
N THR A 296 18.00 13.05 -9.72
CA THR A 296 18.23 13.04 -11.18
C THR A 296 17.20 13.87 -11.94
N LEU A 297 15.93 13.86 -11.50
CA LEU A 297 14.86 14.64 -12.11
C LEU A 297 15.11 16.15 -12.01
N ASN A 298 15.67 16.59 -10.88
CA ASN A 298 15.96 18.00 -10.62
C ASN A 298 17.35 18.44 -11.11
N LYS A 299 18.08 17.57 -11.84
CA LYS A 299 19.42 17.85 -12.41
C LYS A 299 20.41 18.35 -11.35
N GLU A 300 20.32 17.77 -10.15
CA GLU A 300 21.01 18.30 -8.97
C GLU A 300 22.54 18.17 -9.07
N SER A 301 23.23 19.16 -8.49
CA SER A 301 24.69 19.33 -8.59
C SER A 301 25.48 18.60 -7.50
N SER A 302 26.81 18.68 -7.55
CA SER A 302 27.76 18.11 -6.56
C SER A 302 27.65 18.68 -5.13
N LYS A 303 26.65 19.52 -4.84
CA LYS A 303 26.40 20.17 -3.54
C LYS A 303 25.22 19.55 -2.76
N LEU A 304 24.58 18.52 -3.31
CA LEU A 304 23.56 17.73 -2.65
C LEU A 304 24.13 16.39 -2.19
N ASN A 305 23.95 16.07 -0.91
CA ASN A 305 24.29 14.78 -0.34
C ASN A 305 23.00 14.02 0.01
N ILE A 306 22.92 12.74 -0.34
CA ILE A 306 21.83 11.85 0.06
C ILE A 306 22.45 10.78 0.95
N GLN A 307 21.98 10.67 2.19
CA GLN A 307 22.57 9.79 3.21
C GLN A 307 21.52 8.98 3.95
N SER A 308 21.90 7.77 4.35
CA SER A 308 21.12 6.98 5.31
C SER A 308 21.22 7.64 6.69
N LEU A 309 20.10 7.72 7.40
CA LEU A 309 20.10 8.06 8.83
C LEU A 309 18.94 7.38 9.57
N LEU A 310 19.26 6.33 10.32
CA LEU A 310 18.41 5.82 11.39
C LEU A 310 18.55 6.72 12.63
N TRP A 311 17.44 7.17 13.20
CA TRP A 311 17.47 7.98 14.42
C TRP A 311 18.19 7.24 15.56
N GLY A 312 18.96 7.98 16.37
CA GLY A 312 19.83 7.40 17.40
C GLY A 312 21.14 6.78 16.88
N ASN A 313 21.30 6.56 15.56
CA ASN A 313 22.55 6.06 14.99
C ASN A 313 23.60 7.17 14.88
N LYS A 314 24.51 7.20 15.85
CA LYS A 314 25.58 8.21 15.93
C LYS A 314 26.58 8.15 14.78
N GLU A 315 26.85 6.97 14.22
CA GLU A 315 27.80 6.84 13.10
C GLU A 315 27.23 7.46 11.83
N GLU A 316 25.97 7.17 11.52
CA GLU A 316 25.25 7.75 10.39
C GLU A 316 25.06 9.26 10.57
N ALA A 317 24.73 9.73 11.78
CA ALA A 317 24.64 11.16 12.07
C ALA A 317 25.98 11.89 11.89
N ASN A 318 27.09 11.26 12.30
CA ASN A 318 28.44 11.81 12.08
C ASN A 318 28.80 11.91 10.59
N GLN A 319 28.33 10.97 9.76
CA GLN A 319 28.53 11.01 8.31
C GLN A 319 27.72 12.14 7.65
N CYS A 320 26.52 12.42 8.16
CA CYS A 320 25.71 13.56 7.71
C CYS A 320 26.34 14.90 8.11
N GLY A 321 27.01 14.96 9.27
CA GLY A 321 27.65 16.16 9.79
C GLY A 321 26.67 17.14 10.45
N LYS A 322 27.21 18.23 11.03
CA LYS A 322 26.40 19.21 11.77
C LYS A 322 25.88 20.31 10.88
N ALA A 323 24.61 20.72 11.05
CA ALA A 323 23.93 21.68 10.18
C ALA A 323 23.71 23.06 10.80
N ASP A 324 23.62 24.09 9.96
CA ASP A 324 23.08 25.41 10.32
C ASP A 324 21.56 25.36 10.49
N ILE A 325 20.89 24.62 9.60
CA ILE A 325 19.44 24.47 9.59
C ILE A 325 19.08 22.99 9.48
N ILE A 326 18.15 22.53 10.31
CA ILE A 326 17.52 21.20 10.19
C ILE A 326 16.04 21.43 9.89
N MET A 327 15.55 20.87 8.79
CA MET A 327 14.15 20.83 8.41
C MET A 327 13.65 19.41 8.67
N ALA A 328 12.50 19.25 9.33
CA ALA A 328 11.90 17.94 9.57
C ALA A 328 10.39 18.03 9.38
N SER A 329 9.87 17.38 8.34
CA SER A 329 8.44 17.35 8.03
C SER A 329 7.81 16.02 8.43
N ASP A 330 6.75 16.09 9.23
CA ASP A 330 5.94 14.97 9.71
C ASP A 330 6.73 13.86 10.42
N VAL A 331 7.72 14.23 11.24
CA VAL A 331 8.53 13.28 12.05
C VAL A 331 7.93 12.92 13.41
N LEU A 332 6.80 13.54 13.79
CA LEU A 332 6.13 13.31 15.08
C LEU A 332 4.85 12.48 14.90
N TYR A 333 5.03 11.16 14.83
CA TYR A 333 3.92 10.21 14.69
C TYR A 333 4.09 8.96 15.56
N GLU A 334 5.32 8.54 15.86
CA GLU A 334 5.61 7.36 16.70
C GLU A 334 6.32 7.75 17.99
N ALA A 335 5.56 7.76 19.09
CA ALA A 335 6.04 8.26 20.37
C ALA A 335 7.20 7.42 20.96
N GLU A 336 7.32 6.15 20.56
CA GLU A 336 8.39 5.24 21.00
C GLU A 336 9.78 5.66 20.50
N PHE A 337 9.86 6.27 19.31
CA PHE A 337 11.13 6.71 18.72
C PHE A 337 11.52 8.16 19.07
N PHE A 338 10.75 8.84 19.92
CA PHE A 338 11.03 10.23 20.29
C PHE A 338 12.40 10.44 20.94
N GLN A 339 12.89 9.46 21.71
CA GLN A 339 14.23 9.56 22.30
C GLN A 339 15.31 9.51 21.21
N ASP A 340 15.19 8.57 20.28
CA ASP A 340 16.13 8.41 19.16
C ASP A 340 16.09 9.63 18.22
N LEU A 341 14.90 10.18 17.96
CA LEU A 341 14.73 11.41 17.19
C LEU A 341 15.42 12.61 17.87
N VAL A 342 15.21 12.82 19.18
CA VAL A 342 15.88 13.90 19.92
C VAL A 342 17.39 13.69 19.93
N GLN A 343 17.86 12.45 20.03
CA GLN A 343 19.28 12.13 19.95
C GLN A 343 19.87 12.50 18.57
N ALA A 344 19.17 12.17 17.48
CA ALA A 344 19.57 12.59 16.13
C ALA A 344 19.63 14.12 16.00
N LEU A 345 18.62 14.85 16.52
CA LEU A 345 18.64 16.31 16.54
C LEU A 345 19.84 16.87 17.31
N CYS A 346 20.21 16.27 18.44
CA CYS A 346 21.41 16.64 19.20
C CYS A 346 22.69 16.41 18.40
N ASP A 347 22.83 15.23 17.78
CA ASP A 347 24.04 14.85 17.07
C ASP A 347 24.29 15.70 15.80
N LEU A 348 23.21 16.07 15.10
CA LEU A 348 23.24 16.94 13.93
C LEU A 348 23.35 18.44 14.25
N SER A 349 23.17 18.83 15.52
CA SER A 349 23.17 20.25 15.93
C SER A 349 24.56 20.76 16.37
N LYS A 350 24.81 22.02 16.06
CA LYS A 350 25.83 22.89 16.67
C LYS A 350 25.13 23.98 17.50
N PRO A 351 25.83 24.73 18.37
CA PRO A 351 25.21 25.73 19.23
C PRO A 351 24.42 26.83 18.51
N THR A 352 24.56 27.02 17.20
CA THR A 352 23.79 28.02 16.44
C THR A 352 22.72 27.41 15.52
N THR A 353 22.51 26.08 15.56
CA THR A 353 21.57 25.40 14.67
C THR A 353 20.16 25.89 14.89
N LYS A 354 19.45 26.17 13.79
CA LYS A 354 18.01 26.41 13.77
C LYS A 354 17.27 25.17 13.29
N ILE A 355 16.33 24.67 14.08
CA ILE A 355 15.53 23.50 13.71
C ILE A 355 14.12 23.97 13.38
N TYR A 356 13.53 23.46 12.31
CA TYR A 356 12.14 23.68 11.92
C TYR A 356 11.44 22.34 11.84
N ILE A 357 10.47 22.12 12.73
CA ILE A 357 9.63 20.91 12.72
C ILE A 357 8.23 21.32 12.30
N GLY A 358 7.76 20.76 11.19
CA GLY A 358 6.37 20.82 10.77
C GLY A 358 5.74 19.45 10.96
N TYR A 359 4.64 19.34 11.68
CA TYR A 359 3.97 18.05 11.88
C TYR A 359 2.47 18.22 12.01
N LYS A 360 1.76 17.15 11.68
CA LYS A 360 0.34 17.01 11.87
C LYS A 360 0.08 16.08 13.05
N ARG A 361 -0.81 16.46 13.97
CA ARG A 361 -1.15 15.60 15.11
C ARG A 361 -1.90 14.35 14.62
N ARG A 362 -1.22 13.20 14.61
CA ARG A 362 -1.77 11.88 14.26
C ARG A 362 -1.66 10.95 15.46
N GLY A 363 -2.77 10.63 16.12
CA GLY A 363 -2.80 9.62 17.19
C GLY A 363 -2.07 9.96 18.50
N LEU A 364 -1.17 10.96 18.50
CA LEU A 364 -0.47 11.42 19.70
C LEU A 364 -1.44 12.05 20.69
N ASP A 365 -1.40 11.60 21.94
CA ASP A 365 -2.03 12.32 23.03
C ASP A 365 -1.17 13.51 23.48
N THR A 366 -1.78 14.41 24.26
CA THR A 366 -1.08 15.62 24.75
C THR A 366 0.13 15.27 25.61
N THR A 367 0.10 14.15 26.34
CA THR A 367 1.20 13.71 27.21
C THR A 367 2.41 13.27 26.37
N GLU A 368 2.17 12.53 25.29
CA GLU A 368 3.22 12.06 24.38
C GLU A 368 3.89 13.22 23.65
N GLU A 369 3.08 14.17 23.16
CA GLU A 369 3.56 15.40 22.53
C GLU A 369 4.36 16.26 23.53
N ASP A 370 3.83 16.49 24.73
CA ASP A 370 4.53 17.22 25.79
C ASP A 370 5.83 16.52 26.20
N ARG A 371 5.87 15.19 26.18
CA ARG A 371 7.07 14.41 26.45
C ARG A 371 8.15 14.69 25.41
N PHE A 372 7.80 14.73 24.12
CA PHE A 372 8.78 15.08 23.06
C PHE A 372 9.40 16.46 23.32
N TRP A 373 8.55 17.47 23.54
CA TRP A 373 8.99 18.84 23.76
C TRP A 373 9.79 18.99 25.05
N LYS A 374 9.36 18.35 26.14
CA LYS A 374 10.11 18.30 27.39
C LYS A 374 11.49 17.69 27.18
N THR A 375 11.56 16.58 26.46
CA THR A 375 12.84 15.90 26.16
C THR A 375 13.77 16.82 25.37
N CYS A 376 13.25 17.59 24.40
CA CYS A 376 14.03 18.60 23.70
C CYS A 376 14.56 19.70 24.63
N ILE A 377 13.72 20.22 25.54
CA ILE A 377 14.11 21.25 26.53
C ILE A 377 15.20 20.72 27.47
N ASP A 378 15.05 19.48 27.94
CA ASP A 378 16.00 18.83 28.83
C ASP A 378 17.38 18.65 28.17
N HIS A 379 17.42 18.57 26.83
CA HIS A 379 18.64 18.57 26.02
C HIS A 379 19.13 19.97 25.60
N GLY A 380 18.53 21.04 26.15
CA GLY A 380 18.99 22.41 25.97
C GLY A 380 18.44 23.13 24.74
N PHE A 381 17.44 22.58 24.05
CA PHE A 381 16.76 23.28 22.96
C PHE A 381 15.77 24.33 23.47
N LYS A 382 15.80 25.53 22.89
CA LYS A 382 14.76 26.55 23.10
C LYS A 382 13.64 26.35 22.09
N ILE A 383 12.42 26.18 22.57
CA ILE A 383 11.22 25.89 21.76
C ILE A 383 10.41 27.16 21.50
N THR A 384 9.97 27.37 20.27
CA THR A 384 8.98 28.40 19.93
C THR A 384 7.98 27.86 18.91
N LEU A 385 6.71 27.80 19.32
CA LEU A 385 5.59 27.48 18.43
C LEU A 385 5.25 28.70 17.57
N LEU A 386 5.20 28.53 16.26
CA LEU A 386 4.84 29.60 15.32
C LEU A 386 3.31 29.66 15.18
N GLN A 387 2.70 30.81 15.50
CA GLN A 387 1.25 31.01 15.47
C GLN A 387 0.81 31.94 14.33
N SER A 388 -0.47 31.85 13.94
CA SER A 388 -1.05 32.64 12.85
C SER A 388 -1.35 34.11 13.20
N THR A 389 -1.31 34.47 14.49
CA THR A 389 -1.76 35.75 15.04
C THR A 389 -0.63 36.72 15.40
N ASP A 390 0.60 36.47 14.96
CA ASP A 390 1.69 37.42 15.17
C ASP A 390 1.47 38.64 14.25
N ASP A 391 0.96 39.73 14.85
CA ASP A 391 0.70 41.02 14.21
C ASP A 391 2.00 41.68 13.69
N ASP A 392 1.83 42.43 12.58
CA ASP A 392 2.79 43.23 11.80
C ASP A 392 3.56 42.54 10.64
N GLU A 393 3.14 42.90 9.43
CA GLU A 393 3.76 42.80 8.07
C GLU A 393 4.41 41.48 7.60
N THR A 394 4.50 40.43 8.41
CA THR A 394 4.98 39.11 7.96
C THR A 394 4.17 37.98 8.59
N LYS A 395 3.01 37.61 8.00
CA LYS A 395 2.33 36.34 8.32
C LYS A 395 3.28 35.18 7.98
N LEU A 396 4.02 34.69 8.99
CA LEU A 396 5.03 33.65 8.87
C LEU A 396 4.38 32.30 8.54
N VAL A 397 3.30 31.96 9.24
CA VAL A 397 2.54 30.73 9.00
C VAL A 397 1.72 30.87 7.71
N PRO A 398 1.89 29.97 6.71
CA PRO A 398 1.09 29.99 5.48
C PRO A 398 -0.40 29.82 5.77
N GLU A 399 -1.26 30.44 4.95
CA GLU A 399 -2.73 30.26 5.05
C GLU A 399 -3.13 28.79 4.94
N LEU A 400 -2.38 28.01 4.14
CA LEU A 400 -2.52 26.56 4.02
C LEU A 400 -2.42 25.83 5.38
N ALA A 401 -1.57 26.30 6.30
CA ALA A 401 -1.45 25.72 7.63
C ALA A 401 -2.74 25.92 8.46
N GLN A 402 -3.43 27.06 8.29
CA GLN A 402 -4.71 27.34 8.95
C GLN A 402 -5.84 26.48 8.36
N GLN A 403 -5.81 26.24 7.04
CA GLN A 403 -6.79 25.41 6.35
C GLN A 403 -6.65 23.92 6.69
N THR A 404 -5.43 23.43 6.93
CA THR A 404 -5.20 22.05 7.40
C THR A 404 -5.54 21.83 8.87
N GLY A 405 -5.78 22.90 9.66
CA GLY A 405 -6.32 22.88 11.03
C GLY A 405 -5.52 22.09 12.07
N SER A 406 -4.40 21.45 11.71
CA SER A 406 -3.69 20.47 12.54
C SER A 406 -2.18 20.41 12.28
N THR A 407 -1.67 21.25 11.38
CA THR A 407 -0.24 21.37 11.10
C THR A 407 0.38 22.46 11.96
N PHE A 408 1.30 22.08 12.83
CA PHE A 408 2.02 23.00 13.71
C PHE A 408 3.44 23.20 13.16
N LEU A 409 3.91 24.44 13.15
CA LEU A 409 5.29 24.78 12.82
C LEU A 409 5.99 25.25 14.10
N SER A 410 7.12 24.65 14.44
CA SER A 410 7.94 25.08 15.58
C SER A 410 9.35 25.40 15.11
N SER A 411 9.94 26.48 15.64
CA SER A 411 11.33 26.86 15.39
C SER A 411 12.15 26.82 16.68
N PHE A 412 13.40 26.40 16.58
CA PHE A 412 14.29 26.21 17.74
C PHE A 412 15.67 26.79 17.47
N SER A 413 16.39 27.16 18.53
CA SER A 413 17.83 27.49 18.47
C SER A 413 18.55 26.97 19.70
N SER A 414 19.71 26.35 19.55
CA SER A 414 20.62 26.08 20.68
C SER A 414 21.35 27.37 21.13
N ASN A 415 21.84 27.44 22.37
CA ASN A 415 22.87 28.41 22.81
C ASN A 415 23.48 27.97 24.17
N PRO A 416 24.67 28.48 24.56
CA PRO A 416 25.78 27.71 25.11
C PRO A 416 25.68 27.40 26.62
N PRO A 417 26.40 26.39 27.13
CA PRO A 417 26.53 26.21 28.58
C PRO A 417 27.53 27.23 29.15
N ASP A 418 27.04 28.16 29.96
CA ASP A 418 27.89 28.89 30.89
C ASP A 418 28.24 27.99 32.09
N ARG A 419 29.56 27.76 32.22
CA ARG A 419 30.34 27.26 33.38
C ARG A 419 29.60 26.63 34.57
N LEU A 420 29.95 25.39 34.85
CA LEU A 420 30.38 24.99 36.20
C LEU A 420 31.82 24.47 36.15
N GLN A 421 32.68 25.16 36.90
CA GLN A 421 34.08 24.83 37.12
C GLN A 421 34.22 23.63 38.05
N ASP A 422 35.09 22.71 37.64
CA ASP A 422 36.17 22.09 38.42
C ASP A 422 35.82 21.39 39.74
N THR A 423 35.99 20.08 39.77
CA THR A 423 36.78 19.40 40.80
C THR A 423 37.36 18.11 40.21
N ARG A 424 38.67 18.12 40.02
CA ARG A 424 39.49 16.92 39.86
C ARG A 424 39.53 16.17 41.19
N GLU A 425 39.24 14.88 41.19
CA GLU A 425 39.89 13.94 42.11
C GLU A 425 40.29 12.66 41.35
N GLN A 426 41.58 12.33 41.49
CA GLN A 426 42.20 11.09 41.04
C GLN A 426 41.75 9.95 41.95
N GLY A 427 41.43 8.79 41.37
CA GLY A 427 41.19 7.56 42.11
C GLY A 427 41.35 6.34 41.21
N ASN A 428 42.28 5.45 41.60
CA ASN A 428 42.74 4.24 40.92
C ASN A 428 41.66 3.21 40.59
N ASP A 429 41.93 2.49 39.49
CA ASP A 429 41.72 1.06 39.19
C ASP A 429 40.98 0.20 40.23
N ASN A 430 39.89 -0.44 39.80
CA ASN A 430 39.79 -1.91 39.74
C ASN A 430 38.49 -2.40 39.07
N GLU A 431 38.69 -3.25 38.05
CA GLU A 431 37.88 -4.37 37.55
C GLU A 431 36.35 -4.39 37.74
N LEU A 432 35.62 -4.38 36.62
CA LEU A 432 34.65 -5.44 36.31
C LEU A 432 34.57 -5.64 34.78
N VAL A 433 35.07 -6.78 34.32
CA VAL A 433 35.12 -7.21 32.92
C VAL A 433 33.76 -7.80 32.50
N SER A 434 33.22 -7.33 31.36
CA SER A 434 32.11 -7.97 30.62
C SER A 434 32.60 -8.29 29.20
N PRO A 435 32.33 -9.48 28.64
CA PRO A 435 33.00 -9.97 27.44
C PRO A 435 32.32 -9.50 26.15
N ILE A 436 32.90 -8.50 25.48
CA ILE A 436 32.64 -8.23 24.07
C ILE A 436 34.00 -8.08 23.37
N THR A 437 34.60 -9.20 23.02
CA THR A 437 35.76 -9.22 22.12
C THR A 437 35.89 -10.59 21.44
N THR A 438 34.93 -10.91 20.56
CA THR A 438 35.11 -11.96 19.53
C THR A 438 34.20 -11.69 18.33
N VAL A 439 34.43 -10.60 17.57
CA VAL A 439 33.88 -10.47 16.19
C VAL A 439 34.82 -9.74 15.20
N PHE A 440 35.90 -9.06 15.62
CA PHE A 440 36.77 -8.33 14.68
C PHE A 440 37.93 -9.13 14.06
N TYR A 441 37.73 -10.42 13.78
CA TYR A 441 38.74 -11.21 13.05
C TYR A 441 38.09 -12.20 12.07
N TYR A 442 37.18 -11.73 11.20
CA TYR A 442 36.69 -12.55 10.08
C TYR A 442 36.27 -11.76 8.83
N TYR A 443 36.83 -10.57 8.60
CA TYR A 443 36.50 -9.71 7.46
C TYR A 443 37.75 -9.24 6.71
N ASP A 444 38.58 -10.18 6.25
CA ASP A 444 39.60 -9.89 5.22
C ASP A 444 40.00 -11.15 4.41
N LYS A 445 39.01 -11.88 3.89
CA LYS A 445 39.29 -13.00 2.96
C LYS A 445 38.23 -13.32 1.90
N HIS A 446 37.13 -12.58 1.83
CA HIS A 446 36.03 -12.85 0.89
C HIS A 446 35.90 -11.86 -0.27
N VAL A 447 36.60 -10.72 -0.23
CA VAL A 447 36.58 -9.72 -1.32
C VAL A 447 37.43 -10.17 -2.52
N THR A 448 38.40 -11.08 -2.34
CA THR A 448 39.26 -11.56 -3.43
C THR A 448 38.67 -12.73 -4.24
N LYS A 449 37.51 -13.29 -3.85
CA LYS A 449 36.83 -14.37 -4.61
C LYS A 449 35.72 -13.89 -5.55
N ALA A 450 35.22 -12.67 -5.38
CA ALA A 450 34.15 -12.11 -6.24
C ALA A 450 34.64 -11.73 -7.65
N ILE A 451 35.94 -11.56 -7.84
CA ILE A 451 36.54 -11.15 -9.12
C ILE A 451 36.84 -12.38 -10.02
N GLU A 452 36.91 -13.59 -9.46
CA GLU A 452 37.17 -14.82 -10.22
C GLU A 452 35.89 -15.52 -10.74
N SER A 453 34.70 -15.18 -10.23
CA SER A 453 33.41 -15.80 -10.59
C SER A 453 32.60 -15.03 -11.63
N LEU A 454 33.02 -13.82 -12.01
CA LEU A 454 32.36 -12.99 -13.03
C LEU A 454 32.16 -13.69 -14.39
N PRO A 455 33.10 -14.53 -14.89
CA PRO A 455 32.89 -15.27 -16.15
C PRO A 455 31.79 -16.34 -16.03
N PHE A 456 31.61 -16.96 -14.85
CA PHE A 456 30.59 -17.98 -14.62
C PHE A 456 29.20 -17.38 -14.50
N CYS A 457 29.06 -16.18 -13.91
CA CYS A 457 27.78 -15.47 -13.84
C CYS A 457 27.29 -15.01 -15.23
N ILE A 458 28.19 -14.57 -16.11
CA ILE A 458 27.85 -14.18 -17.49
C ILE A 458 27.42 -15.39 -18.32
N VAL A 459 28.10 -16.54 -18.16
CA VAL A 459 27.73 -17.79 -18.83
C VAL A 459 26.39 -18.32 -18.28
N GLY A 460 26.15 -18.22 -16.96
CA GLY A 460 24.88 -18.57 -16.33
C GLY A 460 23.71 -17.72 -16.83
N ALA A 461 23.88 -16.40 -16.92
CA ALA A 461 22.88 -15.49 -17.46
C ALA A 461 22.59 -15.75 -18.96
N ALA A 462 23.62 -16.07 -19.75
CA ALA A 462 23.46 -16.43 -21.16
C ALA A 462 22.74 -17.78 -21.35
N ILE A 463 23.00 -18.76 -20.48
CA ILE A 463 22.30 -20.05 -20.48
C ILE A 463 20.84 -19.88 -20.06
N LEU A 464 20.54 -19.06 -19.05
CA LEU A 464 19.17 -18.76 -18.62
C LEU A 464 18.38 -18.00 -19.70
N CYS A 465 19.00 -17.05 -20.42
CA CYS A 465 18.40 -16.40 -21.58
C CYS A 465 18.20 -17.38 -22.75
N MET A 466 19.14 -18.29 -23.02
CA MET A 466 18.93 -19.31 -24.05
C MET A 466 17.84 -20.31 -23.66
N LEU A 467 17.74 -20.68 -22.38
CA LEU A 467 16.68 -21.55 -21.87
C LEU A 467 15.31 -20.86 -21.91
N SER A 468 15.20 -19.55 -21.62
CA SER A 468 13.93 -18.82 -21.75
C SER A 468 13.49 -18.67 -23.22
N VAL A 469 14.43 -18.48 -24.15
CA VAL A 469 14.16 -18.46 -25.59
C VAL A 469 13.79 -19.85 -26.10
N LEU A 470 14.45 -20.92 -25.65
CA LEU A 470 14.10 -22.31 -25.99
C LEU A 470 12.72 -22.70 -25.41
N TYR A 471 12.40 -22.24 -24.20
CA TYR A 471 11.12 -22.47 -23.53
C TYR A 471 9.95 -21.80 -24.29
N THR A 472 10.15 -20.56 -24.74
CA THR A 472 9.13 -19.82 -25.52
C THR A 472 9.01 -20.30 -26.96
N THR A 473 10.10 -20.75 -27.59
CA THR A 473 10.09 -21.17 -29.00
C THR A 473 9.70 -22.63 -29.25
N PHE A 474 9.97 -23.56 -28.31
CA PHE A 474 9.70 -24.99 -28.52
C PHE A 474 8.54 -25.54 -27.67
N LEU A 475 8.25 -24.98 -26.48
CA LEU A 475 7.16 -25.50 -25.64
C LEU A 475 5.80 -24.89 -26.01
N ILE A 476 5.72 -23.58 -26.27
CA ILE A 476 4.47 -22.89 -26.58
C ILE A 476 3.77 -23.45 -27.83
N PRO A 477 4.46 -23.71 -28.97
CA PRO A 477 3.82 -24.30 -30.14
C PRO A 477 3.42 -25.77 -29.93
N THR A 478 4.11 -26.50 -29.05
CA THR A 478 3.84 -27.92 -28.77
C THR A 478 2.66 -28.06 -27.82
N VAL A 479 2.56 -27.19 -26.81
CA VAL A 479 1.44 -27.12 -25.85
C VAL A 479 0.15 -26.67 -26.55
N LEU A 480 0.22 -25.67 -27.44
CA LEU A 480 -0.93 -25.21 -28.24
C LEU A 480 -1.44 -26.28 -29.24
N LYS A 481 -0.56 -27.16 -29.73
CA LYS A 481 -0.97 -28.26 -30.62
C LYS A 481 -1.64 -29.42 -29.87
N THR A 482 -1.29 -29.61 -28.59
CA THR A 482 -1.94 -30.62 -27.73
C THR A 482 -3.26 -30.14 -27.12
N THR A 483 -3.41 -28.85 -26.82
CA THR A 483 -4.72 -28.29 -26.40
C THR A 483 -5.71 -28.20 -27.56
N ALA A 484 -5.27 -27.96 -28.79
CA ALA A 484 -6.13 -28.00 -29.97
C ALA A 484 -6.67 -29.41 -30.32
N LEU A 485 -6.00 -30.48 -29.87
CA LEU A 485 -6.45 -31.87 -30.07
C LEU A 485 -7.26 -32.42 -28.88
N SER A 486 -7.28 -31.72 -27.74
CA SER A 486 -8.05 -32.10 -26.56
C SER A 486 -9.46 -31.46 -26.52
N TYR A 487 -9.74 -30.53 -27.44
CA TYR A 487 -11.04 -29.84 -27.55
C TYR A 487 -12.08 -30.58 -28.40
N THR A 488 -11.74 -31.75 -28.99
CA THR A 488 -12.66 -32.49 -29.87
C THR A 488 -13.35 -33.70 -29.23
N ASP A 489 -13.11 -34.03 -27.97
CA ASP A 489 -13.79 -35.13 -27.27
C ASP A 489 -14.46 -34.69 -25.97
N SER A 490 -15.56 -33.93 -26.10
CA SER A 490 -16.57 -33.84 -25.04
C SER A 490 -17.95 -33.50 -25.62
N ASN A 491 -18.44 -34.31 -26.55
CA ASN A 491 -19.87 -34.40 -26.86
C ASN A 491 -20.55 -35.29 -25.80
N GLY A 492 -20.84 -34.71 -24.64
CA GLY A 492 -21.78 -35.27 -23.67
C GLY A 492 -23.12 -34.56 -23.78
N THR A 493 -24.13 -35.25 -24.31
CA THR A 493 -25.51 -34.78 -24.50
C THR A 493 -26.13 -34.18 -23.23
N PRO A 494 -26.91 -33.08 -23.31
CA PRO A 494 -27.65 -32.55 -22.17
C PRO A 494 -28.85 -33.45 -21.84
N GLY A 495 -28.91 -33.89 -20.58
CA GLY A 495 -30.11 -34.47 -19.99
C GLY A 495 -31.21 -33.42 -19.90
N ASN A 496 -32.37 -33.79 -20.41
CA ASN A 496 -33.56 -32.98 -20.58
C ASN A 496 -34.36 -32.92 -19.26
N ASP A 497 -34.13 -31.91 -18.41
CA ASP A 497 -35.03 -31.59 -17.29
C ASP A 497 -35.88 -30.36 -17.62
N ASN A 498 -36.98 -30.64 -18.33
CA ASN A 498 -38.12 -29.74 -18.42
C ASN A 498 -38.89 -29.77 -17.10
N ASN A 499 -38.60 -28.83 -16.21
CA ASN A 499 -39.60 -28.32 -15.28
C ASN A 499 -39.31 -26.86 -14.91
N SER A 500 -39.77 -25.96 -15.76
CA SER A 500 -39.97 -24.56 -15.45
C SER A 500 -41.01 -24.43 -14.33
N ASN A 501 -40.58 -24.06 -13.11
CA ASN A 501 -41.30 -23.18 -12.16
C ASN A 501 -40.49 -23.01 -10.85
N GLY A 502 -39.82 -21.86 -10.71
CA GLY A 502 -39.19 -21.40 -9.45
C GLY A 502 -37.66 -21.36 -9.50
N ARG A 503 -37.05 -20.17 -9.67
CA ARG A 503 -35.61 -19.98 -9.42
C ARG A 503 -35.37 -20.07 -7.91
N GLY A 504 -35.13 -21.27 -7.41
CA GLY A 504 -34.64 -21.49 -6.05
C GLY A 504 -33.13 -21.32 -6.01
N PHE A 505 -32.63 -20.43 -5.15
CA PHE A 505 -31.20 -20.38 -4.83
C PHE A 505 -30.77 -21.74 -4.26
N THR A 506 -29.71 -22.34 -4.82
CA THR A 506 -29.13 -23.58 -4.31
C THR A 506 -28.03 -23.27 -3.30
N VAL A 507 -28.12 -23.83 -2.10
CA VAL A 507 -27.08 -23.70 -1.08
C VAL A 507 -25.92 -24.64 -1.43
N PRO A 508 -24.66 -24.18 -1.45
CA PRO A 508 -23.51 -24.98 -1.90
C PRO A 508 -23.02 -26.03 -0.89
N LEU A 509 -23.39 -25.91 0.39
CA LEU A 509 -22.98 -26.82 1.45
C LEU A 509 -24.13 -27.06 2.44
N GLU A 510 -24.50 -28.33 2.59
CA GLU A 510 -25.44 -28.78 3.62
C GLU A 510 -24.66 -29.20 4.88
N ILE A 511 -24.87 -28.49 5.99
CA ILE A 511 -24.11 -28.70 7.24
C ILE A 511 -24.90 -29.45 8.33
N GLY A 512 -26.19 -29.74 8.10
CA GLY A 512 -27.05 -30.46 9.04
C GLY A 512 -27.40 -29.68 10.32
N CYS A 513 -27.15 -28.37 10.34
CA CYS A 513 -27.57 -27.50 11.44
C CYS A 513 -29.04 -27.05 11.28
N PRO A 514 -29.77 -26.75 12.36
CA PRO A 514 -31.09 -26.13 12.24
C PRO A 514 -31.01 -24.80 11.49
N GLN A 515 -31.99 -24.55 10.62
CA GLN A 515 -32.17 -23.24 9.98
C GLN A 515 -32.63 -22.21 11.00
N LEU A 516 -32.17 -20.96 10.84
CA LEU A 516 -32.62 -19.84 11.67
C LEU A 516 -33.96 -19.32 11.15
N THR A 517 -34.77 -18.83 12.08
CA THR A 517 -36.04 -18.18 11.81
C THR A 517 -35.74 -16.80 11.25
N PRO A 518 -36.25 -16.45 10.04
CA PRO A 518 -36.03 -15.14 9.46
C PRO A 518 -36.49 -14.01 10.38
N ARG A 519 -35.69 -12.95 10.47
CA ARG A 519 -36.04 -11.77 11.27
C ARG A 519 -37.31 -11.09 10.75
N THR A 520 -38.17 -10.65 11.67
CA THR A 520 -39.43 -9.94 11.36
C THR A 520 -39.32 -8.42 11.49
N ASP A 521 -38.22 -7.91 12.04
CA ASP A 521 -37.98 -6.49 12.36
C ASP A 521 -37.09 -5.74 11.35
N GLY A 522 -36.78 -6.38 10.22
CA GLY A 522 -36.01 -5.78 9.12
C GLY A 522 -34.50 -6.00 9.17
N GLY A 523 -34.00 -6.93 10.01
CA GLY A 523 -32.57 -7.27 10.07
C GLY A 523 -31.84 -6.64 11.25
N ALA A 524 -30.59 -7.04 11.48
CA ALA A 524 -29.73 -6.41 12.49
C ALA A 524 -29.50 -4.91 12.19
N LYS A 525 -29.65 -4.05 13.21
CA LYS A 525 -29.41 -2.59 13.11
C LYS A 525 -28.06 -2.17 13.67
N SER A 526 -27.39 -3.08 14.36
CA SER A 526 -26.09 -2.83 14.99
C SER A 526 -25.21 -4.07 14.84
N VAL A 527 -23.91 -3.86 14.68
CA VAL A 527 -22.89 -4.92 14.60
C VAL A 527 -22.92 -5.85 15.84
N LYS A 528 -23.41 -5.34 16.97
CA LYS A 528 -23.58 -6.06 18.25
C LYS A 528 -24.71 -7.10 18.22
N ASP A 529 -25.60 -7.02 17.23
CA ASP A 529 -26.79 -7.87 17.10
C ASP A 529 -26.70 -8.80 15.88
N LEU A 530 -25.51 -8.94 15.27
CA LEU A 530 -25.33 -9.78 14.09
C LEU A 530 -25.47 -11.28 14.39
N ARG A 531 -26.29 -11.93 13.56
CA ARG A 531 -26.39 -13.38 13.42
C ARG A 531 -25.80 -13.85 12.09
N ALA A 532 -25.72 -15.17 11.91
CA ALA A 532 -25.27 -15.79 10.68
C ALA A 532 -26.09 -15.35 9.45
N ASP A 533 -27.42 -15.26 9.60
CA ASP A 533 -28.37 -14.92 8.52
C ASP A 533 -28.45 -13.41 8.21
N ASP A 534 -27.78 -12.57 9.01
CA ASP A 534 -27.68 -11.13 8.80
C ASP A 534 -26.55 -10.78 7.80
N ILE A 535 -25.49 -11.60 7.71
CA ILE A 535 -24.38 -11.35 6.78
C ILE A 535 -24.83 -11.61 5.34
N LYS A 536 -24.67 -10.60 4.48
CA LYS A 536 -25.02 -10.66 3.06
C LYS A 536 -23.80 -10.66 2.15
N VAL A 537 -22.66 -10.19 2.64
CA VAL A 537 -21.42 -10.08 1.86
C VAL A 537 -20.25 -10.62 2.66
N VAL A 538 -19.38 -11.40 2.02
CA VAL A 538 -18.06 -11.77 2.55
C VAL A 538 -16.96 -11.09 1.75
N ILE A 539 -15.92 -10.64 2.42
CA ILE A 539 -14.75 -9.97 1.85
C ILE A 539 -13.49 -10.59 2.44
N GLY A 540 -12.46 -10.80 1.64
CA GLY A 540 -11.17 -11.32 2.10
C GLY A 540 -10.01 -10.54 1.54
N ILE A 541 -9.06 -10.20 2.41
CA ILE A 541 -7.75 -9.63 2.08
C ILE A 541 -6.68 -10.43 2.84
N GLY A 542 -5.57 -10.77 2.18
CA GLY A 542 -4.57 -11.64 2.75
C GLY A 542 -3.49 -12.17 1.79
N ASP A 543 -2.74 -13.15 2.26
CA ASP A 543 -1.62 -13.74 1.51
C ASP A 543 -2.00 -15.03 0.73
N SER A 544 -0.98 -15.74 0.25
CA SER A 544 -1.07 -17.01 -0.48
C SER A 544 -1.92 -18.07 0.20
N VAL A 545 -1.95 -18.10 1.54
CA VAL A 545 -2.78 -19.05 2.29
C VAL A 545 -4.25 -18.72 2.10
N MET A 546 -4.64 -17.44 2.18
CA MET A 546 -6.03 -17.04 1.91
C MET A 546 -6.37 -17.18 0.42
N ALA A 547 -5.41 -16.99 -0.49
CA ALA A 547 -5.60 -17.25 -1.92
C ALA A 547 -5.80 -18.76 -2.22
N GLY A 548 -5.41 -19.65 -1.30
CA GLY A 548 -5.53 -21.09 -1.46
C GLY A 548 -4.44 -21.69 -2.35
N PHE A 549 -3.25 -21.06 -2.38
CA PHE A 549 -2.12 -21.56 -3.15
C PHE A 549 -1.77 -22.99 -2.75
N GLY A 550 -1.71 -23.88 -3.74
CA GLY A 550 -1.32 -25.28 -3.54
C GLY A 550 -2.29 -26.10 -2.68
N ALA A 551 -3.46 -25.58 -2.29
CA ALA A 551 -4.35 -26.25 -1.34
C ALA A 551 -4.82 -27.62 -1.86
N LYS A 552 -5.19 -27.73 -3.13
CA LYS A 552 -5.62 -29.00 -3.74
C LYS A 552 -4.48 -29.98 -4.02
N GLY A 553 -3.22 -29.55 -3.90
CA GLY A 553 -2.07 -30.44 -4.02
C GLY A 553 -1.87 -31.08 -5.40
N ILE A 554 -0.92 -32.01 -5.49
CA ILE A 554 -0.75 -32.92 -6.62
C ILE A 554 -1.75 -34.07 -6.49
N GLN A 555 -2.68 -34.18 -7.44
CA GLN A 555 -3.67 -35.25 -7.50
C GLN A 555 -3.16 -36.44 -8.34
N ASN A 556 -3.39 -37.67 -7.86
CA ASN A 556 -3.17 -38.93 -8.59
C ASN A 556 -1.74 -39.25 -9.08
N ASN A 557 -0.69 -38.88 -8.32
CA ASN A 557 0.72 -39.23 -8.60
C ASN A 557 1.25 -38.81 -9.99
N ARG A 558 0.67 -37.79 -10.64
CA ARG A 558 1.15 -37.30 -11.94
C ARG A 558 1.81 -35.95 -11.75
N PHE A 559 3.01 -35.84 -12.33
CA PHE A 559 3.93 -34.71 -12.43
C PHE A 559 3.31 -33.31 -12.24
N ILE A 560 4.06 -32.40 -11.59
CA ILE A 560 3.70 -30.98 -11.50
C ILE A 560 3.30 -30.47 -12.90
N SER A 561 2.10 -29.93 -12.99
CA SER A 561 1.58 -29.25 -14.17
C SER A 561 1.31 -27.78 -13.83
N SER A 562 0.98 -26.96 -14.83
CA SER A 562 0.50 -25.59 -14.56
C SER A 562 -0.71 -25.58 -13.62
N LYS A 563 -1.49 -26.67 -13.57
CA LYS A 563 -2.64 -26.85 -12.66
C LYS A 563 -2.27 -27.16 -11.21
N THR A 564 -1.00 -27.40 -10.95
CA THR A 564 -0.48 -27.76 -9.62
C THR A 564 0.04 -26.52 -8.88
N LEU A 565 0.35 -25.45 -9.60
CA LEU A 565 0.79 -24.15 -9.08
C LEU A 565 -0.37 -23.14 -9.19
N GLU A 566 -1.53 -23.50 -8.66
CA GLU A 566 -2.74 -22.68 -8.72
C GLU A 566 -3.14 -22.21 -7.33
N GLU A 567 -3.72 -21.02 -7.30
CA GLU A 567 -4.52 -20.52 -6.18
C GLU A 567 -5.90 -21.17 -6.28
N SER A 568 -6.18 -22.10 -5.39
CA SER A 568 -7.47 -22.78 -5.29
C SER A 568 -8.48 -21.91 -4.55
N ARG A 569 -8.83 -20.77 -5.17
CA ARG A 569 -9.71 -19.71 -4.65
C ARG A 569 -10.99 -20.29 -4.03
N GLY A 570 -11.65 -21.20 -4.74
CA GLY A 570 -12.92 -21.83 -4.36
C GLY A 570 -12.90 -22.69 -3.10
N VAL A 571 -11.73 -23.12 -2.62
CA VAL A 571 -11.58 -23.91 -1.37
C VAL A 571 -10.83 -23.14 -0.27
N SER A 572 -10.59 -21.84 -0.45
CA SER A 572 -10.03 -20.96 0.58
C SER A 572 -10.86 -21.04 1.87
N PHE A 573 -10.21 -21.23 3.02
CA PHE A 573 -10.90 -21.41 4.29
C PHE A 573 -11.77 -20.20 4.66
N ALA A 574 -11.31 -19.00 4.27
CA ALA A 574 -11.95 -17.74 4.59
C ALA A 574 -12.87 -17.24 3.47
N MET A 575 -12.64 -17.64 2.21
CA MET A 575 -13.29 -17.00 1.05
C MET A 575 -13.80 -17.95 -0.05
N GLY A 576 -13.64 -19.26 0.08
CA GLY A 576 -14.04 -20.21 -0.95
C GLY A 576 -15.56 -20.43 -1.02
N GLY A 577 -16.08 -20.63 -2.23
CA GLY A 577 -17.49 -20.83 -2.56
C GLY A 577 -17.75 -22.05 -3.47
N ASP A 578 -16.76 -22.93 -3.67
CA ASP A 578 -16.96 -24.14 -4.47
C ASP A 578 -18.03 -25.04 -3.83
N HIS A 579 -18.79 -25.74 -4.66
CA HIS A 579 -19.81 -26.69 -4.20
C HIS A 579 -19.18 -27.76 -3.29
N GLU A 580 -19.85 -28.08 -2.17
CA GLU A 580 -19.40 -29.01 -1.11
C GLU A 580 -18.13 -28.61 -0.34
N ALA A 581 -17.48 -27.49 -0.67
CA ALA A 581 -16.31 -27.03 0.07
C ALA A 581 -16.71 -26.56 1.48
N ILE A 582 -16.01 -27.05 2.52
CA ILE A 582 -16.21 -26.57 3.90
C ILE A 582 -15.36 -25.32 4.10
N THR A 583 -15.97 -24.16 3.89
CA THR A 583 -15.35 -22.84 3.98
C THR A 583 -16.23 -21.93 4.82
N LEU A 584 -15.66 -20.83 5.34
CA LEU A 584 -16.43 -19.84 6.09
C LEU A 584 -17.61 -19.28 5.27
N PRO A 585 -17.46 -18.89 3.98
CA PRO A 585 -18.58 -18.41 3.18
C PRO A 585 -19.65 -19.47 2.95
N ASN A 586 -19.29 -20.72 2.66
CA ASN A 586 -20.31 -21.76 2.44
C ASN A 586 -21.09 -22.10 3.71
N ILE A 587 -20.45 -22.03 4.88
CA ILE A 587 -21.14 -22.15 6.18
C ILE A 587 -22.13 -20.99 6.37
N ILE A 588 -21.75 -19.75 6.02
CA ILE A 588 -22.66 -18.58 6.10
C ILE A 588 -23.77 -18.69 5.06
N HIS A 589 -23.47 -19.14 3.84
CA HIS A 589 -24.42 -19.28 2.74
C HIS A 589 -25.56 -20.27 3.08
N TYR A 590 -25.29 -21.24 3.97
CA TYR A 590 -26.33 -22.10 4.53
C TYR A 590 -27.42 -21.34 5.28
N TYR A 591 -27.07 -20.23 5.94
CA TYR A 591 -27.99 -19.35 6.66
C TYR A 591 -28.48 -18.16 5.81
N THR A 592 -27.67 -17.74 4.84
CA THR A 592 -27.98 -16.66 3.89
C THR A 592 -27.88 -17.18 2.46
N PRO A 593 -28.97 -17.67 1.84
CA PRO A 593 -28.95 -18.18 0.46
C PRO A 593 -28.58 -17.17 -0.63
N SER A 594 -28.55 -15.87 -0.30
CA SER A 594 -28.20 -14.77 -1.20
C SER A 594 -26.80 -14.20 -0.93
N LEU A 595 -25.91 -14.97 -0.31
CA LEU A 595 -24.59 -14.50 0.09
C LEU A 595 -23.76 -14.10 -1.15
N TYR A 596 -23.17 -12.91 -1.12
CA TYR A 596 -22.30 -12.40 -2.19
C TYR A 596 -20.82 -12.37 -1.76
N GLY A 597 -19.92 -12.50 -2.74
CA GLY A 597 -18.49 -12.25 -2.56
C GLY A 597 -17.57 -13.48 -2.42
N ALA A 598 -18.13 -14.69 -2.29
CA ALA A 598 -17.34 -15.92 -2.20
C ALA A 598 -16.63 -16.22 -3.54
N SER A 599 -15.32 -16.45 -3.48
CA SER A 599 -14.50 -16.82 -4.64
C SER A 599 -14.73 -18.26 -5.07
N VAL A 600 -14.54 -18.57 -6.35
CA VAL A 600 -14.84 -19.89 -6.94
C VAL A 600 -13.71 -20.37 -7.84
N GLY A 601 -13.57 -21.69 -7.98
CA GLY A 601 -12.61 -22.29 -8.90
C GLY A 601 -11.15 -22.04 -8.53
N GLU A 602 -10.32 -22.00 -9.56
CA GLU A 602 -8.86 -21.96 -9.48
C GLU A 602 -8.31 -20.96 -10.49
N GLN A 603 -7.16 -20.37 -10.18
CA GLN A 603 -6.37 -19.63 -11.16
C GLN A 603 -4.88 -19.86 -10.97
N LEU A 604 -4.11 -19.58 -12.02
CA LEU A 604 -2.65 -19.51 -11.91
C LEU A 604 -2.29 -18.51 -10.80
N PHE A 605 -1.31 -18.88 -9.97
CA PHE A 605 -0.90 -18.07 -8.84
C PHE A 605 -0.59 -16.61 -9.24
N THR A 606 -1.06 -15.69 -8.40
CA THR A 606 -0.69 -14.28 -8.49
C THR A 606 0.69 -14.08 -7.88
N VAL A 607 1.36 -13.00 -8.24
CA VAL A 607 2.67 -12.64 -7.72
C VAL A 607 2.56 -11.27 -7.10
N CYS A 608 2.80 -11.15 -5.80
CA CYS A 608 2.80 -9.87 -5.10
C CYS A 608 3.87 -9.87 -4.01
N PHE A 609 5.14 -9.79 -4.37
CA PHE A 609 6.26 -9.81 -3.43
C PHE A 609 6.47 -8.42 -2.83
N GLY A 610 5.74 -8.12 -1.77
CA GLY A 610 6.07 -7.02 -0.86
C GLY A 610 6.29 -5.67 -1.53
N ASP A 611 7.44 -5.06 -1.23
CA ASP A 611 7.84 -3.73 -1.69
C ASP A 611 8.51 -3.80 -3.07
N GLU A 612 8.83 -5.01 -3.51
CA GLU A 612 9.64 -5.30 -4.68
C GLU A 612 8.79 -5.39 -5.96
N PHE A 613 7.67 -6.11 -5.90
CA PHE A 613 6.87 -6.38 -7.11
C PHE A 613 5.45 -6.85 -6.82
N CYS A 614 4.45 -6.02 -7.15
CA CYS A 614 3.03 -6.40 -7.11
C CYS A 614 2.28 -5.82 -8.32
N PRO A 615 2.26 -6.50 -9.47
CA PRO A 615 1.67 -5.98 -10.70
C PRO A 615 0.14 -5.94 -10.64
N GLN A 616 -0.41 -4.88 -11.22
CA GLN A 616 -1.85 -4.72 -11.45
C GLN A 616 -2.35 -5.67 -12.55
N GLY A 617 -3.66 -5.94 -12.56
CA GLY A 617 -4.32 -6.71 -13.63
C GLY A 617 -4.25 -8.24 -13.47
N GLN A 618 -3.78 -8.74 -12.32
CA GLN A 618 -3.72 -10.18 -12.05
C GLN A 618 -5.06 -10.77 -11.58
N TYR A 619 -5.93 -9.92 -11.01
CA TYR A 619 -7.24 -10.34 -10.53
C TYR A 619 -8.16 -10.79 -11.66
N LYS A 620 -8.96 -11.81 -11.39
CA LYS A 620 -10.02 -12.32 -12.25
C LYS A 620 -11.35 -12.18 -11.50
N PRO A 621 -12.09 -11.06 -11.67
CA PRO A 621 -13.36 -10.80 -10.99
C PRO A 621 -14.37 -11.96 -11.00
N ASP A 622 -14.42 -12.73 -12.08
CA ASP A 622 -15.32 -13.89 -12.19
C ASP A 622 -14.97 -15.06 -11.25
N ILE A 623 -13.71 -15.17 -10.84
CA ILE A 623 -13.15 -16.20 -9.96
C ILE A 623 -12.96 -15.64 -8.56
N ASP A 624 -12.28 -14.50 -8.44
CA ASP A 624 -11.86 -13.91 -7.19
C ASP A 624 -13.03 -13.29 -6.41
N LYS A 625 -14.04 -12.75 -7.10
CA LYS A 625 -15.16 -12.02 -6.47
C LYS A 625 -14.60 -11.00 -5.47
N LEU A 626 -14.87 -11.15 -4.16
CA LEU A 626 -14.35 -10.26 -3.11
C LEU A 626 -13.16 -10.85 -2.32
N ASN A 627 -12.49 -11.87 -2.86
CA ASN A 627 -11.24 -12.42 -2.35
C ASN A 627 -10.04 -11.75 -3.02
N ALA A 628 -9.51 -10.71 -2.40
CA ALA A 628 -8.39 -9.92 -2.93
C ALA A 628 -7.02 -10.47 -2.55
N ALA A 629 -6.94 -11.57 -1.80
CA ALA A 629 -5.68 -12.11 -1.31
C ALA A 629 -4.72 -12.45 -2.46
N GLN A 630 -3.42 -12.25 -2.30
CA GLN A 630 -2.43 -12.55 -3.35
C GLN A 630 -1.23 -13.32 -2.81
N SER A 631 -0.68 -14.21 -3.63
CA SER A 631 0.51 -14.97 -3.22
C SER A 631 1.75 -14.07 -3.15
N GLY A 632 2.48 -14.19 -2.05
CA GLY A 632 3.61 -13.32 -1.71
C GLY A 632 3.26 -12.03 -0.97
N ALA A 633 1.98 -11.64 -0.92
CA ALA A 633 1.57 -10.35 -0.37
C ALA A 633 2.02 -10.16 1.09
N ARG A 634 2.59 -8.99 1.39
CA ARG A 634 2.91 -8.52 2.74
C ARG A 634 1.92 -7.46 3.19
N SER A 635 2.03 -7.05 4.44
CA SER A 635 1.22 -5.96 4.98
C SER A 635 1.28 -4.65 4.16
N SER A 636 2.41 -4.34 3.52
CA SER A 636 2.55 -3.16 2.66
C SER A 636 1.63 -3.18 1.43
N ASN A 637 1.19 -4.37 1.00
CA ASN A 637 0.32 -4.55 -0.16
C ASN A 637 -1.17 -4.44 0.16
N LEU A 638 -1.58 -4.34 1.44
CA LEU A 638 -3.01 -4.31 1.81
C LEU A 638 -3.81 -3.21 1.11
N ASN A 639 -3.19 -2.08 0.76
CA ASN A 639 -3.87 -1.04 -0.01
C ASN A 639 -4.22 -1.50 -1.42
N HIS A 640 -3.32 -2.21 -2.10
CA HIS A 640 -3.57 -2.80 -3.41
C HIS A 640 -4.79 -3.73 -3.39
N GLU A 641 -4.88 -4.56 -2.36
CA GLU A 641 -6.01 -5.48 -2.18
C GLU A 641 -7.33 -4.74 -1.86
N ILE A 642 -7.27 -3.70 -1.02
CA ILE A 642 -8.44 -2.87 -0.72
C ILE A 642 -8.93 -2.13 -1.96
N ASP A 643 -8.03 -1.63 -2.81
CA ASP A 643 -8.40 -0.99 -4.07
C ASP A 643 -9.23 -1.93 -4.95
N TYR A 644 -8.81 -3.19 -5.10
CA TYR A 644 -9.58 -4.20 -5.80
C TYR A 644 -10.95 -4.45 -5.16
N VAL A 645 -11.01 -4.64 -3.83
CA VAL A 645 -12.29 -4.85 -3.11
C VAL A 645 -13.25 -3.70 -3.32
N LEU A 646 -12.77 -2.45 -3.21
CA LEU A 646 -13.62 -1.27 -3.37
C LEU A 646 -14.17 -1.16 -4.79
N ASP A 647 -13.36 -1.46 -5.80
CA ASP A 647 -13.82 -1.50 -7.19
C ASP A 647 -14.90 -2.57 -7.39
N GLN A 648 -14.71 -3.78 -6.85
CA GLN A 648 -15.71 -4.85 -6.95
C GLN A 648 -16.99 -4.58 -6.16
N LEU A 649 -16.89 -3.89 -5.01
CA LEU A 649 -18.07 -3.48 -4.26
C LEU A 649 -18.87 -2.42 -5.01
N ASP A 650 -18.19 -1.43 -5.61
CA ASP A 650 -18.84 -0.39 -6.41
C ASP A 650 -19.58 -1.02 -7.61
N ASP A 651 -18.92 -1.91 -8.36
CA ASP A 651 -19.56 -2.65 -9.46
C ASP A 651 -20.81 -3.42 -8.97
N ALA A 652 -20.72 -4.08 -7.81
CA ALA A 652 -21.82 -4.84 -7.25
C ALA A 652 -22.99 -3.96 -6.74
N TYR A 653 -22.72 -2.73 -6.30
CA TYR A 653 -23.75 -1.74 -5.98
C TYR A 653 -24.45 -1.24 -7.23
N ASP A 654 -23.68 -0.93 -8.28
CA ASP A 654 -24.19 -0.42 -9.56
C ASP A 654 -25.08 -1.45 -10.26
N GLU A 655 -24.68 -2.73 -10.20
CA GLU A 655 -25.48 -3.85 -10.70
C GLU A 655 -26.64 -4.24 -9.77
N ASN A 656 -26.79 -3.55 -8.63
CA ASN A 656 -27.84 -3.77 -7.65
C ASN A 656 -27.87 -5.22 -7.11
N LEU A 657 -26.69 -5.86 -7.06
CA LEU A 657 -26.49 -7.21 -6.51
C LEU A 657 -26.52 -7.18 -4.98
N ILE A 658 -26.00 -6.11 -4.39
CA ILE A 658 -25.93 -5.83 -2.96
C ILE A 658 -26.23 -4.35 -2.72
N GLN A 659 -26.47 -3.96 -1.46
CA GLN A 659 -26.67 -2.57 -1.04
C GLN A 659 -25.53 -2.10 -0.12
N PRO A 660 -25.22 -0.79 -0.08
CA PRO A 660 -24.22 -0.26 0.85
C PRO A 660 -24.51 -0.58 2.32
N GLU A 661 -25.79 -0.67 2.71
CA GLU A 661 -26.23 -0.99 4.07
C GLU A 661 -26.26 -2.50 4.40
N ASP A 662 -26.03 -3.38 3.42
CA ASP A 662 -25.95 -4.81 3.68
C ASP A 662 -24.78 -5.14 4.62
N TRP A 663 -24.96 -6.05 5.56
CA TRP A 663 -23.88 -6.42 6.47
C TRP A 663 -22.79 -7.21 5.77
N LYS A 664 -21.56 -6.71 5.89
CA LYS A 664 -20.35 -7.31 5.32
C LYS A 664 -19.46 -7.90 6.40
N LEU A 665 -19.07 -9.16 6.24
CA LEU A 665 -18.01 -9.78 7.02
C LEU A 665 -16.70 -9.68 6.24
N LEU A 666 -15.70 -8.98 6.79
CA LEU A 666 -14.37 -8.88 6.20
C LEU A 666 -13.37 -9.70 7.01
N THR A 667 -12.71 -10.64 6.37
CA THR A 667 -11.62 -11.44 6.96
C THR A 667 -10.27 -10.93 6.48
N LEU A 668 -9.43 -10.45 7.40
CA LEU A 668 -8.06 -10.03 7.14
C LEU A 668 -7.11 -11.12 7.64
N PHE A 669 -6.34 -11.74 6.76
CA PHE A 669 -5.32 -12.74 7.11
C PHE A 669 -4.03 -12.49 6.34
N ILE A 670 -3.14 -11.71 6.94
CA ILE A 670 -1.86 -11.27 6.37
C ILE A 670 -0.76 -11.42 7.43
N GLY A 671 0.49 -11.55 6.99
CA GLY A 671 1.65 -11.55 7.88
C GLY A 671 2.51 -12.80 7.80
N SER A 672 2.09 -13.85 7.08
CA SER A 672 2.93 -15.04 6.85
C SER A 672 4.19 -14.66 6.06
N ASN A 673 4.04 -13.82 5.03
CA ASN A 673 5.18 -13.32 4.27
C ASN A 673 6.02 -12.32 5.07
N ASP A 674 5.40 -11.45 5.89
CA ASP A 674 6.14 -10.53 6.77
C ASP A 674 7.03 -11.31 7.76
N ILE A 675 6.51 -12.35 8.43
CA ILE A 675 7.35 -13.17 9.33
C ILE A 675 8.44 -13.92 8.56
N CYS A 676 8.16 -14.37 7.32
CA CYS A 676 9.15 -15.02 6.46
C CYS A 676 10.29 -14.13 5.98
N HIS A 677 10.09 -12.81 5.99
CA HIS A 677 11.11 -11.81 5.63
C HIS A 677 11.65 -11.05 6.84
N SER A 678 11.19 -11.34 8.06
CA SER A 678 11.58 -10.62 9.28
C SER A 678 13.09 -10.69 9.61
N CYS A 679 13.82 -11.65 9.03
CA CYS A 679 15.27 -11.76 9.17
C CYS A 679 16.06 -10.82 8.24
N THR A 680 15.46 -10.41 7.13
CA THR A 680 16.17 -9.80 5.99
C THR A 680 15.58 -8.45 5.57
N THR A 681 14.33 -8.16 5.94
CA THR A 681 13.59 -6.99 5.51
C THR A 681 13.02 -6.20 6.69
N LEU A 682 13.46 -4.94 6.85
CA LEU A 682 13.02 -4.09 7.96
C LEU A 682 11.53 -3.74 7.89
N THR A 683 10.97 -3.51 6.70
CA THR A 683 9.54 -3.23 6.49
C THR A 683 8.62 -4.40 6.84
N SER A 684 9.21 -5.59 7.04
CA SER A 684 8.47 -6.78 7.46
C SER A 684 8.41 -6.94 8.98
N LEU A 685 9.16 -6.17 9.78
CA LEU A 685 9.17 -6.26 11.25
C LEU A 685 7.82 -5.85 11.89
N PRO A 686 7.56 -6.18 13.18
CA PRO A 686 6.28 -5.90 13.80
C PRO A 686 5.81 -4.43 13.70
N PRO A 687 6.63 -3.38 13.97
CA PRO A 687 6.10 -2.02 13.94
C PRO A 687 5.58 -1.58 12.56
N PRO A 688 6.35 -1.70 11.45
CA PRO A 688 5.83 -1.40 10.11
C PRO A 688 4.62 -2.26 9.71
N PHE A 689 4.64 -3.56 10.04
CA PHE A 689 3.51 -4.46 9.79
C PHE A 689 2.22 -3.97 10.46
N LEU A 690 2.30 -3.64 11.75
CA LEU A 690 1.16 -3.19 12.54
C LEU A 690 0.62 -1.86 12.03
N MET A 691 1.49 -0.96 11.61
CA MET A 691 1.11 0.32 11.01
C MET A 691 0.36 0.12 9.69
N ASN A 692 0.84 -0.76 8.81
CA ASN A 692 0.17 -1.10 7.56
C ASN A 692 -1.23 -1.70 7.81
N VAL A 693 -1.35 -2.64 8.76
CA VAL A 693 -2.63 -3.25 9.12
C VAL A 693 -3.59 -2.22 9.74
N ALA A 694 -3.11 -1.36 10.64
CA ALA A 694 -3.93 -0.31 11.24
C ALA A 694 -4.44 0.68 10.18
N ALA A 695 -3.59 1.09 9.24
CA ALA A 695 -3.96 1.94 8.12
C ALA A 695 -4.99 1.27 7.19
N ALA A 696 -4.82 -0.02 6.90
CA ALA A 696 -5.76 -0.81 6.11
C ALA A 696 -7.15 -0.89 6.77
N ILE A 697 -7.21 -1.17 8.07
CA ILE A 697 -8.49 -1.23 8.81
C ILE A 697 -9.14 0.13 8.90
N GLU A 698 -8.37 1.21 9.11
CA GLU A 698 -8.91 2.57 9.10
C GLU A 698 -9.48 2.91 7.72
N ARG A 699 -8.78 2.54 6.64
CA ARG A 699 -9.29 2.69 5.28
C ARG A 699 -10.60 1.93 5.06
N ILE A 700 -10.69 0.68 5.49
CA ILE A 700 -11.92 -0.14 5.45
C ILE A 700 -13.05 0.55 6.22
N ARG A 701 -12.79 1.02 7.45
CA ARG A 701 -13.77 1.71 8.30
C ARG A 701 -14.35 2.97 7.64
N LEU A 702 -13.51 3.67 6.89
CA LEU A 702 -13.87 4.92 6.22
C LEU A 702 -14.59 4.69 4.89
N THR A 703 -14.30 3.59 4.20
CA THR A 703 -14.78 3.33 2.84
C THR A 703 -15.96 2.36 2.77
N ILE A 704 -16.03 1.39 3.67
CA ILE A 704 -17.04 0.32 3.66
C ILE A 704 -18.04 0.54 4.81
N ARG A 705 -19.31 0.67 4.47
CA ARG A 705 -20.42 0.81 5.44
C ARG A 705 -20.86 -0.57 5.94
N ASN A 706 -21.31 -0.64 7.20
CA ASN A 706 -21.86 -1.85 7.82
C ASN A 706 -20.91 -3.06 7.69
N VAL A 707 -19.70 -2.92 8.24
CA VAL A 707 -18.64 -3.93 8.14
C VAL A 707 -18.21 -4.45 9.51
N PHE A 708 -18.20 -5.78 9.63
CA PHE A 708 -17.62 -6.51 10.74
C PHE A 708 -16.27 -7.08 10.29
N VAL A 709 -15.18 -6.53 10.81
CA VAL A 709 -13.81 -6.95 10.48
C VAL A 709 -13.33 -7.99 11.48
N GLN A 710 -12.88 -9.14 10.99
CA GLN A 710 -12.14 -10.12 11.78
C GLN A 710 -10.68 -10.20 11.31
N ILE A 711 -9.77 -9.83 12.19
CA ILE A 711 -8.33 -9.96 11.99
C ILE A 711 -7.92 -11.35 12.46
N VAL A 712 -7.41 -12.17 11.55
CA VAL A 712 -6.88 -13.50 11.88
C VAL A 712 -5.40 -13.38 12.24
N GLY A 713 -5.00 -14.01 13.35
CA GLY A 713 -3.63 -13.96 13.83
C GLY A 713 -2.62 -14.67 12.92
N VAL A 714 -1.38 -14.17 12.90
CA VAL A 714 -0.25 -14.75 12.18
C VAL A 714 0.06 -16.14 12.75
N MET A 715 0.14 -17.14 11.87
CA MET A 715 0.44 -18.52 12.23
C MET A 715 1.94 -18.70 12.56
N ARG A 716 2.26 -19.78 13.30
CA ARG A 716 3.64 -20.17 13.63
C ARG A 716 4.33 -20.85 12.44
N VAL A 717 4.59 -20.06 11.42
CA VAL A 717 5.21 -20.49 10.15
C VAL A 717 6.58 -21.15 10.37
N ASP A 718 7.29 -20.75 11.43
CA ASP A 718 8.57 -21.34 11.83
C ASP A 718 8.50 -22.84 12.15
N GLU A 719 7.33 -23.35 12.55
CA GLU A 719 7.13 -24.77 12.89
C GLU A 719 6.88 -25.65 11.65
N ILE A 720 6.42 -25.06 10.53
CA ILE A 720 6.08 -25.81 9.30
C ILE A 720 7.31 -26.52 8.72
N PHE A 721 8.46 -25.82 8.70
CA PHE A 721 9.71 -26.39 8.23
C PHE A 721 10.16 -27.57 9.10
N VAL A 722 10.05 -27.44 10.42
CA VAL A 722 10.39 -28.51 11.37
C VAL A 722 9.48 -29.73 11.19
N GLN A 723 8.19 -29.49 10.95
CA GLN A 723 7.22 -30.57 10.76
C GLN A 723 7.46 -31.33 9.44
N SER A 724 7.67 -30.60 8.35
CA SER A 724 7.84 -31.17 7.00
C SER A 724 9.16 -31.91 6.80
N GLN A 725 10.24 -31.53 7.51
CA GLN A 725 11.55 -32.21 7.46
C GLN A 725 11.48 -33.71 7.79
N ASN A 726 10.50 -34.15 8.58
CA ASN A 726 10.33 -35.56 8.91
C ASN A 726 9.74 -36.40 7.76
N TYR A 727 9.36 -35.78 6.64
CA TYR A 727 8.64 -36.41 5.52
C TYR A 727 9.27 -36.08 4.15
N PRO A 728 10.56 -36.33 3.93
CA PRO A 728 11.27 -35.93 2.70
C PRO A 728 10.66 -36.55 1.43
N GLU A 729 10.13 -37.79 1.50
CA GLU A 729 9.48 -38.43 0.34
C GLU A 729 8.16 -37.77 -0.06
N TYR A 730 7.42 -37.21 0.91
CA TYR A 730 6.17 -36.48 0.64
C TYR A 730 6.47 -35.08 0.09
N CYS A 731 7.56 -34.47 0.54
CA CYS A 731 7.97 -33.10 0.22
C CYS A 731 8.89 -32.96 -0.99
N GLN A 732 9.25 -34.06 -1.63
CA GLN A 732 9.98 -34.06 -2.89
C GLN A 732 9.02 -34.44 -4.02
N PRO A 733 8.44 -33.48 -4.76
CA PRO A 733 7.65 -33.79 -5.93
C PRO A 733 8.50 -34.37 -7.09
N PHE A 734 9.83 -34.23 -7.04
CA PHE A 734 10.79 -34.76 -8.02
C PHE A 734 11.91 -35.64 -7.44
N PRO A 735 11.59 -36.69 -6.65
CA PRO A 735 12.58 -37.40 -5.83
C PRO A 735 13.61 -38.22 -6.64
N ARG A 736 13.43 -38.31 -7.97
CA ARG A 736 14.33 -39.02 -8.90
C ARG A 736 15.22 -38.10 -9.74
N PHE A 737 14.95 -36.79 -9.75
CA PHE A 737 15.55 -35.87 -10.72
C PHE A 737 16.16 -34.62 -10.09
N SER A 738 15.83 -34.29 -8.83
CA SER A 738 16.33 -33.11 -8.13
C SER A 738 16.22 -33.27 -6.62
N ASP A 739 17.19 -32.72 -5.88
CA ASP A 739 17.10 -32.52 -4.43
C ASP A 739 16.34 -31.23 -4.07
N PHE A 740 15.75 -30.55 -5.06
CA PHE A 740 14.97 -29.32 -4.89
C PHE A 740 13.71 -29.57 -4.04
N VAL A 741 13.59 -28.84 -2.93
CA VAL A 741 12.42 -28.80 -2.05
C VAL A 741 11.87 -27.38 -2.09
N LEU A 742 10.61 -27.22 -2.50
CA LEU A 742 10.07 -25.88 -2.79
C LEU A 742 9.85 -25.04 -1.51
N HIS A 743 9.58 -25.64 -0.34
CA HIS A 743 9.50 -24.88 0.92
C HIS A 743 10.79 -24.13 1.28
N ASP A 744 11.94 -24.53 0.72
CA ASP A 744 13.22 -23.82 0.89
C ASP A 744 13.22 -22.47 0.14
N HIS A 745 12.13 -22.11 -0.52
CA HIS A 745 12.02 -20.85 -1.24
C HIS A 745 10.76 -20.06 -0.89
N GLU A 746 9.84 -20.66 -0.11
CA GLU A 746 8.62 -20.00 0.35
C GLU A 746 8.88 -19.08 1.56
N CYS A 747 9.91 -19.37 2.38
CA CYS A 747 10.15 -18.65 3.63
C CYS A 747 11.65 -18.49 3.96
N GLU A 748 12.27 -17.42 3.46
CA GLU A 748 13.72 -17.16 3.58
C GLU A 748 14.24 -17.16 5.03
N CYS A 749 13.45 -16.69 5.99
CA CYS A 749 13.83 -16.67 7.40
C CYS A 749 13.71 -18.07 8.07
N ALA A 750 13.03 -19.07 7.48
CA ALA A 750 12.83 -20.37 8.14
C ALA A 750 14.03 -21.34 8.05
N HIS A 751 15.06 -21.03 7.27
CA HIS A 751 16.10 -22.00 6.89
C HIS A 751 17.00 -22.48 8.01
N THR A 752 17.38 -21.59 8.94
CA THR A 752 18.33 -21.92 10.01
C THR A 752 17.63 -21.98 11.38
N PRO A 753 18.10 -22.82 12.33
CA PRO A 753 17.58 -22.81 13.70
C PRO A 753 17.63 -21.43 14.37
N ALA A 754 18.68 -20.65 14.08
CA ALA A 754 18.84 -19.30 14.59
C ALA A 754 17.74 -18.37 14.06
N ASN A 755 17.50 -18.39 12.74
CA ASN A 755 16.47 -17.56 12.13
C ASN A 755 15.05 -17.99 12.54
N ARG A 756 14.79 -19.30 12.67
CA ARG A 756 13.52 -19.79 13.26
C ARG A 756 13.32 -19.30 14.69
N THR A 757 14.39 -19.16 15.46
CA THR A 757 14.31 -18.56 16.81
C THR A 757 13.88 -17.10 16.73
N VAL A 758 14.38 -16.32 15.75
CA VAL A 758 13.92 -14.95 15.50
C VAL A 758 12.42 -14.94 15.19
N MET A 759 11.97 -15.74 14.22
CA MET A 759 10.55 -15.86 13.87
C MET A 759 9.69 -16.19 15.09
N SER A 760 10.05 -17.25 15.84
CA SER A 760 9.31 -17.68 17.04
C SER A 760 9.24 -16.60 18.13
N THR A 761 10.25 -15.73 18.21
CA THR A 761 10.31 -14.61 19.16
C THR A 761 9.43 -13.44 18.70
N LEU A 762 9.33 -13.23 17.39
CA LEU A 762 8.57 -12.12 16.81
C LEU A 762 7.08 -12.45 16.67
N THR A 763 6.67 -13.67 16.30
CA THR A 763 5.24 -14.00 16.08
C THR A 763 4.30 -13.58 17.23
N PRO A 764 4.65 -13.75 18.53
CA PRO A 764 3.84 -13.24 19.63
C PRO A 764 3.67 -11.71 19.61
N GLN A 765 4.66 -10.97 19.12
CA GLN A 765 4.61 -9.50 18.99
C GLN A 765 3.65 -9.08 17.88
N TYR A 766 3.68 -9.73 16.71
CA TYR A 766 2.67 -9.53 15.65
C TYR A 766 1.26 -9.74 16.21
N ASN A 767 1.01 -10.90 16.83
CA ASN A 767 -0.32 -11.26 17.32
C ASN A 767 -0.79 -10.38 18.48
N SER A 768 0.12 -10.00 19.38
CA SER A 768 -0.18 -9.01 20.43
C SER A 768 -0.56 -7.67 19.82
N GLY A 769 0.21 -7.19 18.83
CA GLY A 769 -0.07 -5.94 18.14
C GLY A 769 -1.40 -5.97 17.38
N LEU A 770 -1.69 -7.04 16.62
CA LEU A 770 -2.97 -7.23 15.93
C LEU A 770 -4.16 -7.20 16.90
N LYS A 771 -4.00 -7.83 18.07
CA LYS A 771 -4.99 -7.76 19.14
C LYS A 771 -5.16 -6.34 19.67
N GLN A 772 -4.06 -5.62 19.89
CA GLN A 772 -4.11 -4.21 20.33
C GLN A 772 -4.80 -3.33 19.30
N ILE A 773 -4.49 -3.49 18.01
CA ILE A 773 -5.17 -2.80 16.90
C ILE A 773 -6.68 -3.04 16.99
N ALA A 774 -7.12 -4.30 17.05
CA ALA A 774 -8.55 -4.62 17.16
C ALA A 774 -9.21 -3.92 18.36
N THR A 775 -8.55 -3.88 19.53
CA THR A 775 -9.08 -3.20 20.72
C THR A 775 -9.04 -1.66 20.65
N SER A 776 -8.16 -1.10 19.81
CA SER A 776 -8.01 0.35 19.67
C SER A 776 -9.16 0.99 18.88
N PHE A 777 -9.78 0.22 17.98
CA PHE A 777 -10.95 0.67 17.23
C PHE A 777 -12.19 0.69 18.12
N LYS A 778 -12.83 1.86 18.22
CA LYS A 778 -14.10 2.00 18.95
C LYS A 778 -15.23 1.38 18.13
N ASN A 779 -15.74 0.25 18.59
CA ASN A 779 -16.93 -0.37 18.01
C ASN A 779 -18.11 0.60 18.08
N ASN A 780 -18.70 0.91 16.94
CA ASN A 780 -19.93 1.69 16.84
C ASN A 780 -21.06 0.79 16.33
N ASP A 781 -22.22 1.35 15.98
CA ASP A 781 -23.33 0.52 15.52
C ASP A 781 -23.09 -0.09 14.15
N THR A 782 -22.25 0.50 13.29
CA THR A 782 -22.04 0.08 11.88
C THR A 782 -20.67 -0.55 11.61
N PHE A 783 -19.79 -0.58 12.61
CA PHE A 783 -18.40 -0.99 12.46
C PHE A 783 -17.88 -1.65 13.73
N SER A 784 -17.21 -2.79 13.58
CA SER A 784 -16.50 -3.47 14.66
C SER A 784 -15.28 -4.19 14.11
N VAL A 785 -14.24 -4.28 14.94
CA VAL A 785 -13.01 -5.05 14.64
C VAL A 785 -12.79 -6.05 15.76
N VAL A 786 -12.55 -7.31 15.41
CA VAL A 786 -12.21 -8.36 16.38
C VAL A 786 -10.93 -9.06 15.99
N PHE A 787 -10.21 -9.53 17.00
CA PHE A 787 -9.06 -10.41 16.80
C PHE A 787 -9.48 -11.88 16.96
N GLN A 788 -9.13 -12.69 15.97
CA GLN A 788 -9.29 -14.13 15.95
C GLN A 788 -7.91 -14.78 15.98
N PRO A 789 -7.45 -15.30 17.14
CA PRO A 789 -6.09 -15.79 17.28
C PRO A 789 -5.76 -16.93 16.31
N LEU A 790 -6.73 -17.81 16.04
CA LEU A 790 -6.58 -19.03 15.23
C LEU A 790 -5.23 -19.74 15.50
N ASN A 791 -4.87 -19.91 16.78
CA ASN A 791 -3.53 -20.34 17.18
C ASN A 791 -3.36 -21.86 16.99
N VAL A 792 -3.15 -22.27 15.75
CA VAL A 792 -3.02 -23.67 15.33
C VAL A 792 -1.68 -24.26 15.79
N ASP A 793 -1.74 -25.47 16.34
CA ASP A 793 -0.56 -26.27 16.67
C ASP A 793 -0.11 -27.01 15.41
N ILE A 794 0.81 -26.42 14.65
CA ILE A 794 1.34 -26.97 13.40
C ILE A 794 2.00 -28.33 13.64
N MET A 795 2.63 -28.53 14.79
CA MET A 795 3.27 -29.81 15.14
C MET A 795 2.27 -30.94 15.33
N SER A 796 0.99 -30.63 15.59
CA SER A 796 -0.09 -31.63 15.66
C SER A 796 -0.61 -32.08 14.28
N PHE A 797 -0.18 -31.44 13.19
CA PHE A 797 -0.72 -31.71 11.87
C PHE A 797 -0.26 -33.08 11.35
N PRO A 798 -1.17 -33.91 10.81
CA PRO A 798 -0.74 -34.97 9.91
C PRO A 798 -0.10 -34.33 8.68
N ILE A 799 0.92 -34.97 8.08
CA ILE A 799 1.65 -34.37 6.94
C ILE A 799 0.72 -34.01 5.76
N GLN A 800 -0.39 -34.73 5.58
CA GLN A 800 -1.40 -34.46 4.54
C GLN A 800 -2.13 -33.13 4.76
N ALA A 801 -2.05 -32.53 5.96
CA ALA A 801 -2.58 -31.21 6.22
C ALA A 801 -1.71 -30.11 5.59
N ILE A 802 -0.47 -30.42 5.23
CA ILE A 802 0.45 -29.56 4.50
C ILE A 802 0.43 -29.97 3.02
N SER A 803 0.41 -29.00 2.11
CA SER A 803 0.41 -29.24 0.67
C SER A 803 1.62 -30.06 0.25
N ASN A 804 1.42 -31.05 -0.62
CA ASN A 804 2.51 -31.81 -1.24
C ASN A 804 3.14 -31.10 -2.45
N VAL A 805 2.72 -29.86 -2.77
CA VAL A 805 3.31 -29.05 -3.84
C VAL A 805 4.60 -28.40 -3.34
N ASP A 806 4.47 -27.66 -2.24
CA ASP A 806 5.57 -26.90 -1.64
C ASP A 806 6.04 -27.46 -0.30
N CYS A 807 5.23 -28.28 0.37
CA CYS A 807 5.47 -28.68 1.76
C CYS A 807 5.56 -27.51 2.74
N PHE A 808 4.78 -26.47 2.45
CA PHE A 808 4.70 -25.26 3.24
C PHE A 808 3.25 -24.82 3.44
N HIS A 809 2.51 -24.61 2.35
CA HIS A 809 1.16 -24.07 2.43
C HIS A 809 0.16 -25.10 2.98
N PRO A 810 -0.93 -24.66 3.62
CA PRO A 810 -1.98 -25.57 4.08
C PRO A 810 -2.69 -26.26 2.91
N SER A 811 -2.90 -27.56 3.02
CA SER A 811 -3.73 -28.32 2.07
C SER A 811 -5.22 -28.00 2.23
N GLU A 812 -6.06 -28.46 1.29
CA GLU A 812 -7.51 -28.40 1.38
C GLU A 812 -8.03 -29.01 2.70
N MET A 813 -7.36 -30.06 3.21
CA MET A 813 -7.72 -30.65 4.50
C MET A 813 -7.52 -29.68 5.67
N ALA A 814 -6.42 -28.93 5.68
CA ALA A 814 -6.19 -27.90 6.68
C ALA A 814 -7.15 -26.71 6.50
N HIS A 815 -7.40 -26.26 5.26
CA HIS A 815 -8.37 -25.23 4.96
C HIS A 815 -9.76 -25.55 5.53
N ARG A 816 -10.24 -26.78 5.32
CA ARG A 816 -11.53 -27.24 5.89
C ARG A 816 -11.54 -27.20 7.41
N TRP A 817 -10.42 -27.49 8.07
CA TRP A 817 -10.33 -27.41 9.53
C TRP A 817 -10.27 -25.95 10.02
N PHE A 818 -9.49 -25.09 9.36
CA PHE A 818 -9.41 -23.66 9.66
C PHE A 818 -10.76 -22.98 9.54
N ALA A 819 -11.55 -23.29 8.50
CA ALA A 819 -12.88 -22.73 8.32
C ALA A 819 -13.81 -23.06 9.50
N LYS A 820 -13.78 -24.31 9.98
CA LYS A 820 -14.58 -24.76 11.13
C LYS A 820 -14.14 -24.09 12.43
N GLU A 821 -12.83 -23.99 12.65
CA GLU A 821 -12.29 -23.30 13.83
C GLU A 821 -12.61 -21.81 13.81
N LEU A 822 -12.36 -21.13 12.69
CA LEU A 822 -12.64 -19.70 12.54
C LEU A 822 -14.14 -19.41 12.76
N TRP A 823 -15.03 -20.20 12.16
CA TRP A 823 -16.47 -20.11 12.38
C TRP A 823 -16.83 -20.25 13.86
N ARG A 824 -16.28 -21.25 14.55
CA ARG A 824 -16.52 -21.47 15.99
C ARG A 824 -16.01 -20.29 16.83
N LEU A 825 -14.83 -19.74 16.50
CA LEU A 825 -14.22 -18.62 17.22
C LEU A 825 -15.02 -17.32 17.12
N MET A 826 -15.86 -17.16 16.08
CA MET A 826 -16.77 -16.02 15.96
C MET A 826 -17.84 -15.96 17.06
N TYR A 827 -18.11 -17.06 17.77
CA TYR A 827 -19.12 -17.12 18.83
C TYR A 827 -18.52 -17.12 20.24
N LEU A 828 -17.20 -17.30 20.37
CA LEU A 828 -16.54 -17.42 21.65
C LEU A 828 -15.97 -16.09 22.15
N PRO A 829 -16.13 -15.77 23.44
CA PRO A 829 -15.42 -14.65 24.04
C PRO A 829 -13.92 -14.94 24.07
N MET A 830 -13.10 -13.90 24.00
CA MET A 830 -11.63 -14.04 24.00
C MET A 830 -11.08 -14.92 25.12
N ALA A 831 -11.70 -14.92 26.31
CA ALA A 831 -11.29 -15.74 27.45
C ALA A 831 -11.48 -17.25 27.24
N GLU A 832 -12.35 -17.66 26.33
CA GLU A 832 -12.63 -19.06 25.98
C GLU A 832 -11.89 -19.52 24.71
N LYS A 833 -11.24 -18.59 24.00
CA LYS A 833 -10.41 -18.93 22.83
C LYS A 833 -9.14 -19.62 23.32
N GLN A 834 -8.92 -20.83 22.82
CA GLN A 834 -7.82 -21.68 23.27
C GLN A 834 -6.47 -21.10 22.87
N ASN A 835 -5.48 -21.20 23.77
CA ASN A 835 -4.10 -20.80 23.50
C ASN A 835 -3.39 -21.71 22.50
N SER A 836 -3.96 -22.86 22.15
CA SER A 836 -3.40 -23.80 21.16
C SER A 836 -4.53 -24.70 20.66
N LEU A 837 -4.72 -24.73 19.34
CA LEU A 837 -5.73 -25.54 18.64
C LEU A 837 -5.03 -26.74 18.02
N LYS A 838 -5.34 -27.95 18.50
CA LYS A 838 -4.80 -29.19 17.93
C LYS A 838 -5.63 -29.65 16.75
N PHE A 839 -4.97 -30.13 15.70
CA PHE A 839 -5.62 -30.57 14.48
C PHE A 839 -6.66 -31.66 14.76
N ASP A 840 -7.89 -31.43 14.29
CA ASP A 840 -8.99 -32.40 14.34
C ASP A 840 -9.79 -32.39 13.04
N GLN A 841 -9.49 -33.35 12.17
CA GLN A 841 -10.22 -33.54 10.91
C GLN A 841 -11.73 -33.75 11.14
N PHE A 842 -12.14 -34.31 12.29
CA PHE A 842 -13.53 -34.63 12.62
C PHE A 842 -14.24 -33.55 13.41
N LEU A 843 -13.61 -32.40 13.65
CA LEU A 843 -14.25 -31.25 14.29
C LEU A 843 -15.58 -30.96 13.62
N LYS A 844 -16.66 -30.87 14.39
CA LYS A 844 -18.00 -30.57 13.88
C LYS A 844 -18.16 -29.07 13.68
N ILE A 845 -18.95 -28.69 12.68
CA ILE A 845 -19.36 -27.29 12.48
C ILE A 845 -20.25 -26.88 13.65
N TYR A 846 -19.97 -25.73 14.24
CA TYR A 846 -20.80 -25.13 15.28
C TYR A 846 -22.15 -24.68 14.70
N CYS A 847 -23.27 -25.09 15.32
CA CYS A 847 -24.61 -24.71 14.88
C CYS A 847 -25.15 -23.56 15.75
N PRO A 848 -25.19 -22.31 15.26
CA PRO A 848 -25.82 -21.20 15.98
C PRO A 848 -27.32 -21.39 16.17
N THR A 849 -27.85 -20.75 17.21
CA THR A 849 -29.26 -20.63 17.57
C THR A 849 -29.74 -19.18 17.40
N GLU A 850 -31.05 -18.95 17.53
CA GLU A 850 -31.67 -17.62 17.40
C GLU A 850 -31.10 -16.56 18.34
N THR A 851 -30.61 -16.98 19.51
CA THR A 851 -30.06 -16.12 20.55
C THR A 851 -28.57 -15.85 20.40
N ASP A 852 -27.89 -16.62 19.55
CA ASP A 852 -26.46 -16.46 19.36
C ASP A 852 -26.16 -15.20 18.54
N ARG A 853 -25.09 -14.52 18.92
CA ARG A 853 -24.56 -13.33 18.25
C ARG A 853 -23.07 -13.53 18.02
N PHE A 854 -22.55 -12.91 16.97
CA PHE A 854 -21.10 -12.84 16.84
C PHE A 854 -20.50 -12.11 18.04
N ASN A 855 -19.46 -12.69 18.61
CA ASN A 855 -18.80 -12.18 19.79
C ASN A 855 -17.80 -11.09 19.40
N LEU A 856 -17.99 -9.91 19.98
CA LEU A 856 -17.16 -8.73 19.70
C LEU A 856 -16.03 -8.52 20.73
N ASN A 857 -15.90 -9.39 21.75
CA ASN A 857 -15.03 -9.20 22.91
C ASN A 857 -13.94 -10.28 23.08
#